data_AF-A0AAD7BTI2-F1
#
_entry.id   AF-A0AAD7BTI2-F1
#
_cell.length_a   1.000
_cell.length_b   1.000
_cell.length_c   1.000
_cell.angle_alpha   90.00
_cell.angle_beta   90.00
_cell.angle_gamma   90.00
#
_symmetry.space_group_name_H-M   'P 1'
#
loop_
_entity.id
_entity.type
_entity.pdbx_description
1 polymer ?
#
loop_
_entity_poly.entity_id
_entity_poly.type
_entity_poly.pdbx_seq_one_letter_code
_entity_poly.pdbx_strand_id
1 'polypeptide(L)'
;MEAVTRMPSPAPPALPPPPNSYDEHRSARTPLVIDNGSTNLRYGFATSESPRSGLNIVAKYKERRTNKPLLLFGDGVDVEGGARIQARTPWEGDVLLNSDALENALDYAFIGLSIDTDTVDHPIIMTERLCTPLHSRSLTSELLFELYAAPSVAYCVDSVMSFYQNNSPSADGLVLSFNTASTSVIPILDGKGILSHAKRIPWGAAQSADYLLKLIQLKYTNFPTRVTSAQSQWMLHNLCEFAPDYTSLLRSLNSPDALRAVDRIVQFPFSAQVQEEKTPEELERIAERRREQGRKLQEMAAKMRTEKLLQKETDLQYLLNLREGKAEDTKREWTYKLQTEGFDDDSGLDDAIKKLESDLKKARKKEAAADGEDAEEPSFPLVDVPDADLDEDGLKEKKKQKLLKAGFEARARARKEKEREKEERDKEDRKEEEERQGDLGGWVRKMRNEQEVLMTRIKDRGRRKAALSDRKSAAAQARMKNIASLAADDRLPKKKRKGGGEDTFGANDADWAIYRKINTAAPSSDEEEDMSQLAMIEQKLLAHDPSFTPQHTHASLASKRSELISTLRPTYDETNVEGLCRIHLNTERWRVCETWFSPAMAGVDSAGIGEVVQNVLARFSDGEKERLVKNVFLTGGPSQLTGLVPRLHATLRPILPPEMGINISQAADVSADAWRGMARFAQTEEFENVGVTRAEYDEHGGERVRRWWGGNWN
;
A
#
# COMPACT_ATOMS: atom_id res chain seq x y z
N MET A 1 9.00 23.95 2.38
CA MET A 1 9.88 22.89 1.83
C MET A 1 9.60 21.64 2.62
N GLU A 2 9.14 20.58 1.96
CA GLU A 2 8.97 19.27 2.60
C GLU A 2 10.34 18.77 3.08
N ALA A 3 10.44 18.44 4.37
CA ALA A 3 11.69 17.97 4.95
C ALA A 3 11.91 16.50 4.52
N VAL A 4 12.65 16.30 3.43
CA VAL A 4 13.06 14.98 2.96
C VAL A 4 14.21 14.49 3.83
N THR A 5 14.00 13.37 4.52
CA THR A 5 15.04 12.70 5.32
C THR A 5 15.71 11.63 4.46
N ARG A 6 17.03 11.67 4.33
CA ARG A 6 17.78 10.64 3.58
C ARG A 6 18.02 9.43 4.48
N MET A 7 17.84 8.23 3.93
CA MET A 7 18.27 7.01 4.63
C MET A 7 19.77 7.07 4.86
N PRO A 8 20.25 6.73 6.07
CA PRO A 8 21.68 6.64 6.33
C PRO A 8 22.30 5.62 5.38
N SER A 9 23.39 6.03 4.73
CA SER A 9 24.23 5.10 3.99
C SER A 9 25.02 4.26 5.01
N PRO A 10 25.23 2.96 4.77
CA PRO A 10 26.09 2.15 5.63
C PRO A 10 27.47 2.82 5.67
N ALA A 11 27.86 3.35 6.84
CA ALA A 11 29.23 3.79 7.04
C ALA A 11 30.12 2.55 7.17
N PRO A 12 31.37 2.58 6.68
CA PRO A 12 32.33 1.56 7.10
C PRO A 12 32.42 1.59 8.64
N PRO A 13 32.52 0.43 9.30
CA PRO A 13 32.61 0.38 10.75
C PRO A 13 33.79 1.22 11.21
N ALA A 14 33.58 1.96 12.30
CA ALA A 14 34.68 2.63 12.97
C ALA A 14 35.67 1.57 13.44
N LEU A 15 36.98 1.87 13.34
CA LEU A 15 37.98 1.04 14.00
C LEU A 15 37.68 1.07 15.50
N PRO A 16 37.63 -0.09 16.18
CA PRO A 16 37.42 -0.11 17.61
C PRO A 16 38.53 0.71 18.29
N PRO A 17 38.20 1.47 19.35
CA PRO A 17 39.22 2.18 20.10
C PRO A 17 40.27 1.17 20.62
N PRO A 18 41.54 1.59 20.75
CA PRO A 18 42.58 0.69 21.24
C PRO A 18 42.13 0.10 22.59
N PRO A 19 42.44 -1.17 22.85
CA PRO A 19 42.10 -1.78 24.12
C PRO A 19 42.78 -1.02 25.27
N ASN A 20 42.06 -0.82 26.38
CA ASN A 20 42.71 -0.36 27.60
C ASN A 20 43.64 -1.47 28.11
N SER A 21 44.70 -1.12 28.84
CA SER A 21 45.53 -2.16 29.45
C SER A 21 44.72 -2.94 30.46
N TYR A 22 44.86 -4.27 30.44
CA TYR A 22 44.30 -5.15 31.46
C TYR A 22 45.09 -5.12 32.77
N ASP A 23 46.29 -4.55 32.78
CA ASP A 23 47.20 -4.57 33.92
C ASP A 23 46.61 -3.96 35.20
N GLU A 24 45.76 -2.94 35.08
CA GLU A 24 45.10 -2.29 36.22
C GLU A 24 44.10 -3.20 36.95
N HIS A 25 43.55 -4.18 36.24
CA HIS A 25 42.56 -5.11 36.76
C HIS A 25 43.14 -6.46 37.13
N ARG A 26 44.36 -6.76 36.66
CA ARG A 26 45.04 -8.04 36.94
C ARG A 26 45.15 -8.25 38.45
N SER A 27 44.68 -9.40 38.92
CA SER A 27 44.65 -9.77 40.35
C SER A 27 43.80 -8.88 41.27
N ALA A 28 43.15 -7.83 40.75
CA ALA A 28 42.31 -6.93 41.55
C ALA A 28 40.92 -7.51 41.84
N ARG A 29 40.54 -8.59 41.13
CA ARG A 29 39.21 -9.22 41.19
C ARG A 29 38.06 -8.22 40.99
N THR A 30 38.31 -7.14 40.22
CA THR A 30 37.31 -6.13 39.89
C THR A 30 36.12 -6.80 39.18
N PRO A 31 34.87 -6.60 39.61
CA PRO A 31 33.74 -7.24 38.97
C PRO A 31 33.61 -6.86 37.49
N LEU A 32 33.26 -7.83 36.66
CA LEU A 32 33.01 -7.68 35.24
C LEU A 32 31.49 -7.63 35.01
N VAL A 33 31.04 -6.62 34.28
CA VAL A 33 29.63 -6.33 34.04
C VAL A 33 29.31 -6.61 32.58
N ILE A 34 28.38 -7.51 32.32
CA ILE A 34 27.93 -7.90 30.97
C ILE A 34 26.42 -7.67 30.85
N ASP A 35 26.01 -6.63 30.12
CA ASP A 35 24.63 -6.53 29.65
C ASP A 35 24.51 -7.26 28.29
N ASN A 36 23.98 -8.48 28.34
CA ASN A 36 23.76 -9.35 27.19
C ASN A 36 22.45 -8.98 26.47
N GLY A 37 22.40 -7.79 25.89
CA GLY A 37 21.26 -7.37 25.09
C GLY A 37 21.14 -8.14 23.78
N SER A 38 19.90 -8.38 23.33
CA SER A 38 19.63 -9.11 22.07
C SER A 38 19.97 -8.32 20.81
N THR A 39 20.05 -7.00 20.90
CA THR A 39 20.48 -6.13 19.80
C THR A 39 21.93 -5.71 19.97
N ASN A 40 22.29 -5.22 21.17
CA ASN A 40 23.63 -4.78 21.50
C ASN A 40 24.15 -5.52 22.72
N LEU A 41 25.38 -6.01 22.64
CA LEU A 41 26.15 -6.50 23.76
C LEU A 41 26.88 -5.31 24.40
N ARG A 42 26.84 -5.21 25.73
CA ARG A 42 27.57 -4.18 26.47
C ARG A 42 28.38 -4.82 27.58
N TYR A 43 29.62 -4.39 27.74
CA TYR A 43 30.55 -5.04 28.64
C TYR A 43 31.61 -4.07 29.15
N GLY A 44 32.15 -4.35 30.33
CA GLY A 44 33.19 -3.53 30.96
C GLY A 44 33.44 -3.95 32.40
N PHE A 45 34.51 -3.42 32.99
CA PHE A 45 34.73 -3.55 34.44
C PHE A 45 33.80 -2.60 35.18
N ALA A 46 33.37 -2.96 36.39
CA ALA A 46 32.46 -2.15 37.20
C ALA A 46 33.01 -0.75 37.52
N THR A 47 34.34 -0.58 37.52
CA THR A 47 35.02 0.71 37.73
C THR A 47 35.17 1.55 36.46
N SER A 48 34.76 1.03 35.30
CA SER A 48 34.81 1.78 34.03
C SER A 48 33.74 2.89 34.00
N GLU A 49 34.08 4.03 33.41
CA GLU A 49 33.14 5.16 33.27
C GLU A 49 31.95 4.85 32.35
N SER A 50 32.20 4.07 31.29
CA SER A 50 31.20 3.69 30.30
C SER A 50 31.43 2.26 29.79
N PRO A 51 30.37 1.55 29.37
CA PRO A 51 30.52 0.24 28.75
C PRO A 51 31.13 0.35 27.36
N ARG A 52 31.91 -0.68 26.98
CA ARG A 52 32.09 -1.01 25.57
C ARG A 52 30.77 -1.58 25.05
N SER A 53 30.42 -1.29 23.79
CA SER A 53 29.15 -1.71 23.19
C SER A 53 29.34 -2.08 21.71
N GLY A 54 28.60 -3.07 21.24
CA GLY A 54 28.55 -3.45 19.82
C GLY A 54 27.33 -4.31 19.51
N LEU A 55 27.01 -4.50 18.22
CA LEU A 55 25.91 -5.37 17.79
C LEU A 55 26.15 -6.81 18.28
N ASN A 56 25.11 -7.45 18.84
CA ASN A 56 25.18 -8.82 19.34
C ASN A 56 24.85 -9.84 18.24
N ILE A 57 25.75 -9.90 17.24
CA ILE A 57 25.57 -10.71 16.04
C ILE A 57 26.91 -11.31 15.61
N VAL A 58 26.87 -12.56 15.17
CA VAL A 58 28.05 -13.32 14.73
C VAL A 58 27.80 -13.96 13.38
N ALA A 59 28.82 -14.03 12.53
CA ALA A 59 28.79 -14.77 11.29
C ALA A 59 30.09 -15.56 11.09
N LYS A 60 29.96 -16.87 10.88
CA LYS A 60 31.06 -17.73 10.40
C LYS A 60 30.99 -17.74 8.89
N TYR A 61 31.94 -17.06 8.22
CA TYR A 61 31.94 -16.85 6.78
C TYR A 61 33.25 -17.33 6.16
N LYS A 62 33.23 -17.81 4.91
CA LYS A 62 34.44 -18.18 4.16
C LYS A 62 34.70 -17.14 3.09
N GLU A 63 35.76 -16.34 3.24
CA GLU A 63 36.10 -15.30 2.27
C GLU A 63 36.45 -15.94 0.92
N ARG A 64 35.72 -15.55 -0.14
CA ARG A 64 35.90 -16.16 -1.47
C ARG A 64 37.29 -15.93 -2.07
N ARG A 65 37.89 -14.76 -1.80
CA ARG A 65 39.17 -14.35 -2.41
C ARG A 65 40.36 -15.11 -1.83
N THR A 66 40.42 -15.24 -0.50
CA THR A 66 41.54 -15.90 0.19
C THR A 66 41.25 -17.35 0.56
N ASN A 67 39.99 -17.78 0.41
CA ASN A 67 39.49 -19.09 0.83
C ASN A 67 39.69 -19.38 2.33
N LYS A 68 39.86 -18.33 3.15
CA LYS A 68 40.04 -18.44 4.60
C LYS A 68 38.70 -18.38 5.32
N PRO A 69 38.48 -19.23 6.36
CA PRO A 69 37.37 -19.03 7.27
C PRO A 69 37.62 -17.77 8.10
N LEU A 70 36.60 -16.94 8.20
CA LEU A 70 36.53 -15.74 9.02
C LEU A 70 35.39 -15.90 10.01
N LEU A 71 35.67 -15.51 11.26
CA LEU A 71 34.67 -15.32 12.29
C LEU A 71 34.49 -13.81 12.46
N LEU A 72 33.31 -13.32 12.14
CA LEU A 72 32.97 -11.91 12.21
C LEU A 72 31.96 -11.71 13.33
N PHE A 73 32.18 -10.69 14.16
CA PHE A 73 31.27 -10.28 15.22
C PHE A 73 30.92 -8.80 15.07
N GLY A 74 29.72 -8.43 15.52
CA GLY A 74 29.27 -7.04 15.54
C GLY A 74 29.23 -6.41 14.15
N ASP A 75 29.72 -5.18 14.04
CA ASP A 75 29.69 -4.41 12.79
C ASP A 75 30.52 -5.06 11.66
N GLY A 76 31.47 -5.94 12.01
CA GLY A 76 32.24 -6.71 11.02
C GLY A 76 31.36 -7.60 10.13
N VAL A 77 30.20 -8.02 10.62
CA VAL A 77 29.22 -8.83 9.84
C VAL A 77 28.62 -8.02 8.69
N ASP A 78 28.46 -6.71 8.85
CA ASP A 78 27.81 -5.83 7.86
C ASP A 78 28.76 -5.36 6.75
N VAL A 79 30.08 -5.46 6.96
CA VAL A 79 31.10 -5.14 5.94
C VAL A 79 31.12 -6.17 4.83
N GLU A 80 30.99 -7.44 5.19
CA GLU A 80 31.07 -8.56 4.26
C GLU A 80 29.66 -8.98 3.82
N GLY A 81 29.23 -8.53 2.63
CA GLY A 81 27.86 -8.78 2.15
C GLY A 81 27.44 -10.25 2.11
N GLY A 82 28.40 -11.18 1.99
CA GLY A 82 28.15 -12.63 2.08
C GLY A 82 27.96 -13.15 3.51
N ALA A 83 28.56 -12.50 4.51
CA ALA A 83 28.49 -12.89 5.92
C ALA A 83 27.11 -12.64 6.53
N ARG A 84 26.45 -11.54 6.12
CA ARG A 84 25.11 -11.16 6.61
C ARG A 84 24.04 -12.25 6.44
N ILE A 85 24.14 -13.08 5.39
CA ILE A 85 23.20 -14.18 5.13
C ILE A 85 23.35 -15.31 6.15
N GLN A 86 24.56 -15.50 6.70
CA GLN A 86 24.90 -16.55 7.65
C GLN A 86 24.94 -16.04 9.10
N ALA A 87 24.49 -14.80 9.30
CA ALA A 87 24.53 -14.15 10.60
C ALA A 87 23.54 -14.79 11.59
N ARG A 88 23.96 -14.91 12.84
CA ARG A 88 23.19 -15.48 13.95
C ARG A 88 23.35 -14.58 15.17
N THR A 89 22.37 -14.62 16.06
CA THR A 89 22.40 -13.94 17.36
C THR A 89 22.28 -15.00 18.46
N PRO A 90 22.69 -14.71 19.72
CA PRO A 90 22.43 -15.61 20.85
C PRO A 90 20.94 -15.85 21.13
N TRP A 91 20.08 -14.97 20.61
CA TRP A 91 18.70 -14.79 21.04
C TRP A 91 17.69 -15.15 19.95
N GLU A 92 16.69 -15.95 20.30
CA GLU A 92 15.45 -16.10 19.53
C GLU A 92 14.29 -15.52 20.31
N GLY A 93 13.80 -14.35 19.88
CA GLY A 93 12.90 -13.55 20.70
C GLY A 93 13.61 -13.13 22.00
N ASP A 94 13.05 -13.52 23.15
CA ASP A 94 13.67 -13.30 24.46
C ASP A 94 14.33 -14.56 25.05
N VAL A 95 14.43 -15.65 24.28
CA VAL A 95 15.01 -16.90 24.77
C VAL A 95 16.42 -17.04 24.23
N LEU A 96 17.36 -17.33 25.12
CA LEU A 96 18.74 -17.63 24.75
C LEU A 96 18.82 -19.10 24.32
N LEU A 97 18.99 -19.33 23.03
CA LEU A 97 19.01 -20.68 22.43
C LEU A 97 20.33 -21.00 21.72
N ASN A 98 21.06 -19.99 21.25
CA ASN A 98 22.29 -20.21 20.48
C ASN A 98 23.52 -20.04 21.38
N SER A 99 23.90 -21.11 22.10
CA SER A 99 25.06 -21.14 23.00
C SER A 99 26.37 -20.80 22.28
N ASP A 100 26.58 -21.32 21.07
CA ASP A 100 27.76 -21.00 20.26
C ASP A 100 27.84 -19.50 19.99
N ALA A 101 26.72 -18.85 19.66
CA ALA A 101 26.73 -17.41 19.41
C ALA A 101 26.98 -16.61 20.69
N LEU A 102 26.52 -17.10 21.84
CA LEU A 102 26.83 -16.54 23.15
C LEU A 102 28.32 -16.66 23.48
N GLU A 103 28.93 -17.83 23.28
CA GLU A 103 30.37 -18.04 23.46
C GLU A 103 31.17 -17.03 22.64
N ASN A 104 30.87 -16.87 21.35
CA ASN A 104 31.54 -15.89 20.50
C ASN A 104 31.31 -14.44 20.95
N ALA A 105 30.16 -14.14 21.57
CA ALA A 105 29.88 -12.82 22.14
C ALA A 105 30.71 -12.57 23.42
N LEU A 106 30.88 -13.60 24.27
CA LEU A 106 31.71 -13.53 25.47
C LEU A 106 33.20 -13.42 25.10
N ASP A 107 33.68 -14.20 24.13
CA ASP A 107 35.04 -14.08 23.58
C ASP A 107 35.30 -12.67 23.07
N TYR A 108 34.36 -12.11 22.28
CA TYR A 108 34.46 -10.74 21.80
C TYR A 108 34.54 -9.72 22.95
N ALA A 109 33.76 -9.93 24.02
CA ALA A 109 33.81 -9.08 25.20
C ALA A 109 35.15 -9.18 25.93
N PHE A 110 35.64 -10.38 26.23
CA PHE A 110 36.88 -10.60 26.97
C PHE A 110 38.13 -10.14 26.20
N ILE A 111 38.20 -10.45 24.90
CA ILE A 111 39.23 -9.91 24.00
C ILE A 111 39.15 -8.39 23.95
N GLY A 112 37.94 -7.84 23.87
CA GLY A 112 37.71 -6.40 23.89
C GLY A 112 38.12 -5.71 25.19
N LEU A 113 38.27 -6.45 26.29
CA LEU A 113 38.78 -5.98 27.59
C LEU A 113 40.28 -6.28 27.79
N SER A 114 40.95 -6.82 26.77
CA SER A 114 42.36 -7.22 26.82
C SER A 114 42.67 -8.31 27.86
N ILE A 115 41.68 -9.12 28.24
CA ILE A 115 41.92 -10.25 29.13
C ILE A 115 42.75 -11.27 28.35
N ASP A 116 44.01 -11.41 28.76
CA ASP A 116 45.03 -12.22 28.07
C ASP A 116 45.38 -13.51 28.83
N THR A 117 44.54 -13.87 29.80
CA THR A 117 44.64 -15.07 30.63
C THR A 117 43.72 -16.18 30.13
N ASP A 118 44.07 -17.43 30.44
CA ASP A 118 43.26 -18.60 30.10
C ASP A 118 41.95 -18.67 30.91
N THR A 119 41.84 -17.90 32.00
CA THR A 119 40.70 -17.83 32.90
C THR A 119 40.22 -16.39 33.09
N VAL A 120 38.93 -16.22 33.39
CA VAL A 120 38.35 -14.93 33.78
C VAL A 120 38.34 -14.85 35.31
N ASP A 121 39.41 -14.34 35.90
CA ASP A 121 39.62 -14.29 37.36
C ASP A 121 38.79 -13.17 38.08
N HIS A 122 37.62 -12.86 37.53
CA HIS A 122 36.77 -11.74 37.95
C HIS A 122 35.33 -12.23 38.23
N PRO A 123 34.70 -11.81 39.34
CA PRO A 123 33.27 -12.00 39.54
C PRO A 123 32.48 -11.38 38.38
N ILE A 124 31.50 -12.10 37.85
CA ILE A 124 30.70 -11.64 36.71
C ILE A 124 29.28 -11.32 37.18
N ILE A 125 28.78 -10.13 36.83
CA ILE A 125 27.35 -9.82 36.85
C ILE A 125 26.85 -9.71 35.42
N MET A 126 25.81 -10.46 35.09
CA MET A 126 25.29 -10.58 33.73
C MET A 126 23.77 -10.38 33.68
N THR A 127 23.28 -9.68 32.66
CA THR A 127 21.82 -9.58 32.43
C THR A 127 21.28 -10.86 31.83
N GLU A 128 20.08 -11.23 32.28
CA GLU A 128 19.22 -12.23 31.67
C GLU A 128 17.82 -11.65 31.46
N ARG A 129 16.98 -12.34 30.68
CA ARG A 129 15.60 -11.90 30.44
C ARG A 129 14.70 -12.28 31.61
N LEU A 130 13.65 -11.49 31.84
CA LEU A 130 12.59 -11.83 32.80
C LEU A 130 12.10 -13.28 32.54
N CYS A 131 12.01 -14.11 33.58
CA CYS A 131 11.60 -15.52 33.45
C CYS A 131 12.43 -16.34 32.43
N THR A 132 13.75 -16.13 32.37
CA THR A 132 14.65 -16.93 31.53
C THR A 132 14.52 -18.43 31.87
N PRO A 133 14.42 -19.34 30.89
CA PRO A 133 14.35 -20.78 31.19
C PRO A 133 15.57 -21.28 31.97
N LEU A 134 15.35 -22.20 32.92
CA LEU A 134 16.43 -22.80 33.71
C LEU A 134 17.50 -23.45 32.82
N HIS A 135 17.09 -24.11 31.73
CA HIS A 135 18.01 -24.71 30.77
C HIS A 135 18.93 -23.68 30.10
N SER A 136 18.39 -22.56 29.59
CA SER A 136 19.19 -21.47 29.01
C SER A 136 20.19 -20.90 30.02
N ARG A 137 19.77 -20.78 31.29
CA ARG A 137 20.65 -20.35 32.37
C ARG A 137 21.74 -21.39 32.66
N SER A 138 21.39 -22.67 32.72
CA SER A 138 22.36 -23.74 32.96
C SER A 138 23.46 -23.76 31.89
N LEU A 139 23.10 -23.61 30.62
CA LEU A 139 24.06 -23.50 29.52
C LEU A 139 24.96 -22.25 29.65
N THR A 140 24.39 -21.13 30.09
CA THR A 140 25.15 -19.90 30.32
C THR A 140 26.13 -20.07 31.49
N SER A 141 25.68 -20.68 32.59
CA SER A 141 26.51 -20.97 33.76
C SER A 141 27.61 -21.98 33.42
N GLU A 142 27.31 -23.02 32.65
CA GLU A 142 28.29 -23.98 32.16
C GLU A 142 29.40 -23.29 31.36
N LEU A 143 29.05 -22.42 30.40
CA LEU A 143 30.05 -21.62 29.69
C LEU A 143 30.91 -20.78 30.66
N LEU A 144 30.30 -20.04 31.57
CA LEU A 144 31.03 -19.14 32.46
C LEU A 144 31.94 -19.86 33.48
N PHE A 145 31.49 -20.99 34.05
CA PHE A 145 32.25 -21.73 35.05
C PHE A 145 33.22 -22.75 34.46
N GLU A 146 32.82 -23.50 33.43
CA GLU A 146 33.65 -24.58 32.88
C GLU A 146 34.61 -24.06 31.82
N LEU A 147 34.14 -23.24 30.87
CA LEU A 147 34.99 -22.72 29.79
C LEU A 147 35.84 -21.54 30.25
N TYR A 148 35.25 -20.58 30.95
CA TYR A 148 35.95 -19.35 31.36
C TYR A 148 36.45 -19.36 32.82
N ALA A 149 36.16 -20.41 33.59
CA ALA A 149 36.63 -20.57 34.96
C ALA A 149 36.28 -19.39 35.91
N ALA A 150 35.15 -18.71 35.68
CA ALA A 150 34.76 -17.55 36.47
C ALA A 150 34.62 -17.92 37.97
N PRO A 151 35.11 -17.07 38.90
CA PRO A 151 35.07 -17.37 40.33
C PRO A 151 33.65 -17.31 40.91
N SER A 152 32.81 -16.39 40.40
CA SER A 152 31.40 -16.28 40.76
C SER A 152 30.59 -15.58 39.67
N VAL A 153 29.31 -15.93 39.57
CA VAL A 153 28.37 -15.39 38.58
C VAL A 153 27.08 -14.97 39.26
N ALA A 154 26.61 -13.76 38.98
CA ALA A 154 25.30 -13.24 39.40
C ALA A 154 24.47 -12.84 38.17
N TYR A 155 23.20 -13.26 38.13
CA TYR A 155 22.28 -12.90 37.06
C TYR A 155 21.27 -11.84 37.53
N CYS A 156 20.93 -10.90 36.66
CA CYS A 156 19.95 -9.85 36.94
C CYS A 156 19.05 -9.51 35.75
N VAL A 157 17.96 -8.79 36.01
CA VAL A 157 17.09 -8.22 34.98
C VAL A 157 17.54 -6.79 34.65
N ASP A 158 17.82 -6.54 33.39
CA ASP A 158 18.30 -5.26 32.84
C ASP A 158 17.45 -4.05 33.28
N SER A 159 16.13 -4.16 33.19
CA SER A 159 15.21 -3.07 33.52
C SER A 159 15.18 -2.71 35.00
N VAL A 160 15.41 -3.69 35.88
CA VAL A 160 15.52 -3.47 37.33
C VAL A 160 16.81 -2.71 37.65
N MET A 161 17.90 -3.03 36.96
CA MET A 161 19.18 -2.32 37.09
C MET A 161 19.11 -0.90 36.51
N SER A 162 18.41 -0.71 35.40
CA SER A 162 18.15 0.62 34.84
C SER A 162 17.33 1.49 35.82
N PHE A 163 16.33 0.91 36.49
CA PHE A 163 15.58 1.60 37.55
C PHE A 163 16.48 1.97 38.73
N TYR A 164 17.30 1.04 39.23
CA TYR A 164 18.25 1.27 40.32
C TYR A 164 19.26 2.40 40.00
N GLN A 165 19.70 2.50 38.74
CA GLN A 165 20.58 3.59 38.30
C GLN A 165 19.90 4.96 38.36
N ASN A 166 18.62 5.03 38.01
CA ASN A 166 17.88 6.28 37.86
C ASN A 166 17.14 6.73 39.14
N ASN A 167 17.12 5.90 40.18
CA ASN A 167 16.33 6.14 41.39
C ASN A 167 17.16 5.88 42.67
N SER A 168 16.59 6.26 43.82
CA SER A 168 17.12 5.84 45.12
C SER A 168 17.08 4.31 45.24
N PRO A 169 18.06 3.65 45.90
CA PRO A 169 18.04 2.21 46.15
C PRO A 169 16.78 1.67 46.83
N SER A 170 16.05 2.50 47.57
CA SER A 170 14.80 2.15 48.26
C SER A 170 13.54 2.65 47.54
N ALA A 171 13.66 3.16 46.32
CA ALA A 171 12.53 3.75 45.61
C ALA A 171 11.48 2.70 45.21
N ASP A 172 10.23 3.13 45.25
CA ASP A 172 9.11 2.40 44.67
C ASP A 172 8.87 2.85 43.24
N GLY A 173 8.27 1.98 42.44
CA GLY A 173 7.82 2.35 41.11
C GLY A 173 7.29 1.19 40.29
N LEU A 174 6.72 1.53 39.15
CA LEU A 174 6.28 0.57 38.13
C LEU A 174 7.18 0.71 36.90
N VAL A 175 8.02 -0.29 36.65
CA VAL A 175 8.93 -0.28 35.49
C VAL A 175 8.21 -0.82 34.27
N LEU A 176 8.22 -0.05 33.19
CA LEU A 176 7.82 -0.48 31.84
C LEU A 176 9.07 -0.55 30.96
N SER A 177 9.50 -1.77 30.63
CA SER A 177 10.71 -2.02 29.84
C SER A 177 10.35 -2.42 28.42
N PHE A 178 10.63 -1.55 27.45
CA PHE A 178 10.40 -1.78 26.03
C PHE A 178 11.64 -2.44 25.40
N ASN A 179 11.67 -3.77 25.41
CA ASN A 179 12.82 -4.54 24.93
C ASN A 179 12.69 -4.86 23.43
N THR A 180 13.71 -5.51 22.86
CA THR A 180 13.74 -5.85 21.43
C THR A 180 12.60 -6.79 21.03
N ALA A 181 12.35 -7.85 21.80
CA ALA A 181 11.35 -8.87 21.45
C ALA A 181 10.07 -8.84 22.30
N SER A 182 10.05 -8.06 23.38
CA SER A 182 8.94 -7.99 24.32
C SER A 182 8.87 -6.67 25.07
N THR A 183 7.78 -6.47 25.81
CA THR A 183 7.62 -5.37 26.76
C THR A 183 7.32 -5.93 28.14
N SER A 184 8.09 -5.57 29.17
CA SER A 184 7.90 -6.06 30.54
C SER A 184 7.28 -4.99 31.44
N VAL A 185 6.40 -5.39 32.35
CA VAL A 185 5.81 -4.58 33.42
C VAL A 185 6.26 -5.17 34.75
N ILE A 186 7.07 -4.44 35.52
CA ILE A 186 7.69 -4.93 36.75
C ILE A 186 7.39 -3.96 37.91
N PRO A 187 6.58 -4.35 38.90
CA PRO A 187 6.39 -3.58 40.11
C PRO A 187 7.62 -3.67 41.03
N ILE A 188 8.04 -2.53 41.58
CA ILE A 188 9.15 -2.40 42.52
C ILE A 188 8.62 -1.75 43.80
N LEU A 189 8.84 -2.41 44.94
CA LEU A 189 8.50 -1.90 46.27
C LEU A 189 9.70 -2.04 47.21
N ASP A 190 9.97 -0.99 47.97
CA ASP A 190 11.12 -0.86 48.87
C ASP A 190 12.44 -1.16 48.17
N GLY A 191 12.58 -0.74 46.90
CA GLY A 191 13.74 -1.02 46.06
C GLY A 191 13.81 -2.42 45.47
N LYS A 192 12.84 -3.30 45.74
CA LYS A 192 12.87 -4.71 45.35
C LYS A 192 11.87 -5.03 44.26
N GLY A 193 12.33 -5.71 43.20
CA GLY A 193 11.46 -6.22 42.15
C GLY A 193 10.52 -7.31 42.65
N ILE A 194 9.21 -7.11 42.52
CA ILE A 194 8.19 -8.09 42.89
C ILE A 194 7.88 -8.97 41.66
N LEU A 195 8.82 -9.85 41.33
CA LEU A 195 8.80 -10.59 40.06
C LEU A 195 7.65 -11.60 39.93
N SER A 196 7.09 -12.08 41.04
CA SER A 196 5.86 -12.91 41.02
C SER A 196 4.64 -12.20 40.43
N HIS A 197 4.67 -10.86 40.40
CA HIS A 197 3.60 -10.02 39.84
C HIS A 197 4.03 -9.31 38.57
N ALA A 198 5.24 -9.57 38.06
CA ALA A 198 5.67 -9.03 36.79
C ALA A 198 4.91 -9.67 35.63
N LYS A 199 4.75 -8.93 34.54
CA LYS A 199 4.11 -9.39 33.30
C LYS A 199 5.00 -9.09 32.10
N ARG A 200 4.93 -9.96 31.10
CA ARG A 200 5.57 -9.76 29.80
C ARG A 200 4.51 -9.77 28.70
N ILE A 201 4.62 -8.80 27.80
CA ILE A 201 3.86 -8.69 26.56
C ILE A 201 4.77 -9.17 25.43
N PRO A 202 4.35 -10.13 24.58
CA PRO A 202 5.18 -10.66 23.49
C PRO A 202 5.25 -9.70 22.29
N TRP A 203 5.53 -8.43 22.56
CA TRP A 203 5.60 -7.36 21.57
C TRP A 203 6.69 -6.37 21.95
N GLY A 204 7.68 -6.20 21.08
CA GLY A 204 8.84 -5.34 21.27
C GLY A 204 9.22 -4.56 20.01
N ALA A 205 10.40 -3.93 20.05
CA ALA A 205 10.89 -3.10 18.95
C ALA A 205 11.01 -3.86 17.61
N ALA A 206 11.44 -5.12 17.64
CA ALA A 206 11.62 -5.95 16.45
C ALA A 206 10.29 -6.23 15.74
N GLN A 207 9.26 -6.67 16.48
CA GLN A 207 7.95 -6.94 15.89
C GLN A 207 7.29 -5.66 15.34
N SER A 208 7.46 -4.52 16.03
CA SER A 208 7.01 -3.22 15.54
C SER A 208 7.73 -2.79 14.27
N ALA A 209 9.04 -2.94 14.20
CA ALA A 209 9.82 -2.63 12.99
C ALA A 209 9.46 -3.53 11.81
N ASP A 210 9.19 -4.81 12.06
CA ASP A 210 8.73 -5.75 11.03
C ASP A 210 7.29 -5.46 10.59
N TYR A 211 6.42 -5.04 11.52
CA TYR A 211 5.07 -4.59 11.18
C TYR A 211 5.13 -3.33 10.28
N LEU A 212 5.97 -2.35 10.61
CA LEU A 212 6.23 -1.19 9.76
C LEU A 212 6.73 -1.61 8.37
N LEU A 213 7.69 -2.54 8.32
CA LEU A 213 8.22 -3.07 7.06
C LEU A 213 7.13 -3.68 6.19
N LYS A 214 6.24 -4.50 6.78
CA LYS A 214 5.09 -5.09 6.07
C LYS A 214 4.14 -4.02 5.54
N LEU A 215 3.81 -3.00 6.34
CA LEU A 215 2.96 -1.88 5.90
C LEU A 215 3.59 -1.15 4.71
N ILE A 216 4.89 -0.88 4.76
CA ILE A 216 5.65 -0.26 3.67
C ILE A 216 5.60 -1.13 2.41
N GLN A 217 5.87 -2.43 2.52
CA GLN A 217 5.87 -3.35 1.36
C GLN A 217 4.49 -3.49 0.72
N LEU A 218 3.42 -3.45 1.52
CA LEU A 218 2.04 -3.44 1.03
C LEU A 218 1.71 -2.11 0.32
N LYS A 219 2.22 -0.99 0.82
CA LYS A 219 2.02 0.33 0.23
C LYS A 219 2.83 0.54 -1.05
N TYR A 220 4.06 0.04 -1.10
CA TYR A 220 5.01 0.21 -2.20
C TYR A 220 5.42 -1.15 -2.80
N THR A 221 4.47 -1.80 -3.49
CA THR A 221 4.67 -3.14 -4.08
C THR A 221 5.79 -3.21 -5.11
N ASN A 222 6.06 -2.10 -5.80
CA ASN A 222 7.04 -2.00 -6.89
C ASN A 222 8.22 -1.09 -6.50
N PHE A 223 8.57 -1.02 -5.21
CA PHE A 223 9.70 -0.19 -4.77
C PHE A 223 11.02 -0.70 -5.40
N PRO A 224 11.89 0.17 -5.96
CA PRO A 224 13.05 -0.27 -6.74
C PRO A 224 14.09 -1.07 -5.96
N THR A 225 14.16 -0.88 -4.64
CA THR A 225 15.15 -1.53 -3.77
C THR A 225 14.46 -2.32 -2.67
N ARG A 226 15.14 -3.34 -2.12
CA ARG A 226 14.61 -4.07 -0.98
C ARG A 226 14.79 -3.27 0.30
N VAL A 227 13.67 -2.89 0.94
CA VAL A 227 13.69 -2.33 2.30
C VAL A 227 14.02 -3.45 3.30
N THR A 228 15.02 -3.21 4.15
CA THR A 228 15.52 -4.17 5.16
C THR A 228 14.92 -3.90 6.55
N SER A 229 14.96 -4.90 7.45
CA SER A 229 14.48 -4.74 8.84
C SER A 229 15.28 -3.69 9.61
N ALA A 230 16.61 -3.59 9.40
CA ALA A 230 17.42 -2.54 10.01
C ALA A 230 16.98 -1.12 9.56
N GLN A 231 16.61 -0.97 8.28
CA GLN A 231 16.09 0.30 7.76
C GLN A 231 14.70 0.63 8.32
N SER A 232 13.81 -0.36 8.48
CA SER A 232 12.51 -0.12 9.11
C SER A 232 12.63 0.16 10.60
N GLN A 233 13.57 -0.47 11.30
CA GLN A 233 13.90 -0.14 12.69
C GLN A 233 14.41 1.30 12.80
N TRP A 234 15.28 1.75 11.88
CA TRP A 234 15.71 3.14 11.84
C TRP A 234 14.53 4.09 11.61
N MET A 235 13.62 3.78 10.68
CA MET A 235 12.40 4.57 10.46
C MET A 235 11.49 4.60 11.69
N LEU A 236 11.36 3.48 12.42
CA LEU A 236 10.62 3.40 13.67
C LEU A 236 11.19 4.39 14.70
N HIS A 237 12.50 4.33 14.97
CA HIS A 237 13.13 5.15 16.00
C HIS A 237 13.17 6.65 15.67
N ASN A 238 13.24 7.02 14.40
CA ASN A 238 13.48 8.41 14.00
C ASN A 238 12.22 9.13 13.51
N LEU A 239 11.21 8.40 13.02
CA LEU A 239 10.07 8.99 12.32
C LEU A 239 8.72 8.60 12.92
N CYS A 240 8.64 7.55 13.74
CA CYS A 240 7.39 7.13 14.37
C CYS A 240 7.21 7.77 15.75
N GLU A 241 5.96 7.92 16.18
CA GLU A 241 5.64 8.55 17.46
C GLU A 241 4.30 8.02 17.99
N PHE A 242 4.07 8.16 19.29
CA PHE A 242 2.81 7.78 19.93
C PHE A 242 1.81 8.94 19.86
N ALA A 243 0.53 8.61 19.65
CA ALA A 243 -0.56 9.57 19.69
C ALA A 243 -1.27 9.47 21.06
N PRO A 244 -1.45 10.57 21.82
CA PRO A 244 -2.18 10.54 23.09
C PRO A 244 -3.61 9.99 22.95
N ASP A 245 -4.31 10.41 21.89
CA ASP A 245 -5.58 9.84 21.42
C ASP A 245 -5.42 9.46 19.94
N TYR A 246 -5.15 8.18 19.70
CA TYR A 246 -4.98 7.63 18.36
C TYR A 246 -6.23 7.79 17.49
N THR A 247 -7.43 7.62 18.06
CA THR A 247 -8.68 7.66 17.29
C THR A 247 -8.97 9.09 16.83
N SER A 248 -8.80 10.08 17.70
CA SER A 248 -8.99 11.49 17.35
C SER A 248 -7.93 11.97 16.35
N LEU A 249 -6.69 11.51 16.46
CA LEU A 249 -5.66 11.76 15.45
C LEU A 249 -6.07 11.21 14.07
N LEU A 250 -6.51 9.95 13.98
CA LEU A 250 -6.93 9.39 12.69
C LEU A 250 -8.09 10.19 12.06
N ARG A 251 -9.01 10.70 12.88
CA ARG A 251 -10.10 11.56 12.39
C ARG A 251 -9.59 12.89 11.84
N SER A 252 -8.55 13.48 12.44
CA SER A 252 -7.98 14.75 11.95
C SER A 252 -7.19 14.59 10.65
N LEU A 253 -6.65 13.40 10.37
CA LEU A 253 -5.90 13.07 9.16
C LEU A 253 -6.78 12.69 7.95
N ASN A 254 -8.09 12.97 8.01
CA ASN A 254 -9.04 12.61 6.95
C ASN A 254 -9.02 13.55 5.72
N SER A 255 -8.21 14.62 5.75
CA SER A 255 -8.05 15.57 4.66
C SER A 255 -6.66 15.49 4.01
N PRO A 256 -6.54 15.73 2.69
CA PRO A 256 -5.25 15.72 2.01
C PRO A 256 -4.23 16.70 2.61
N ASP A 257 -4.66 17.91 2.99
CA ASP A 257 -3.76 18.91 3.58
C ASP A 257 -3.22 18.50 4.95
N ALA A 258 -4.09 17.94 5.81
CA ALA A 258 -3.66 17.43 7.11
C ALA A 258 -2.68 16.26 6.95
N LEU A 259 -2.93 15.38 5.97
CA LEU A 259 -2.05 14.25 5.70
C LEU A 259 -0.68 14.69 5.15
N ARG A 260 -0.63 15.68 4.24
CA ARG A 260 0.61 16.30 3.74
C ARG A 260 1.41 16.95 4.87
N ALA A 261 0.73 17.65 5.78
CA ALA A 261 1.39 18.35 6.89
C ALA A 261 2.15 17.41 7.84
N VAL A 262 1.72 16.15 7.94
CA VAL A 262 2.33 15.15 8.82
C VAL A 262 3.22 14.13 8.12
N ASP A 263 3.26 14.19 6.79
CA ASP A 263 4.02 13.25 5.98
C ASP A 263 5.52 13.37 6.26
N ARG A 264 6.20 12.23 6.30
CA ARG A 264 7.65 12.14 6.43
C ARG A 264 8.19 11.35 5.27
N ILE A 265 8.98 12.04 4.44
CA ILE A 265 9.52 11.50 3.20
C ILE A 265 10.91 10.96 3.48
N VAL A 266 11.08 9.67 3.20
CA VAL A 266 12.34 8.96 3.34
C VAL A 266 12.94 8.70 1.96
N GLN A 267 14.07 9.33 1.66
CA GLN A 267 14.79 9.15 0.40
C GLN A 267 15.79 8.00 0.50
N PHE A 268 15.60 6.96 -0.31
CA PHE A 268 16.55 5.87 -0.48
C PHE A 268 17.62 6.22 -1.53
N PRO A 269 18.80 5.56 -1.48
CA PRO A 269 19.81 5.71 -2.53
C PRO A 269 19.24 5.38 -3.90
N PHE A 270 19.62 6.18 -4.91
CA PHE A 270 19.21 6.00 -6.30
C PHE A 270 20.39 6.31 -7.22
N SER A 271 20.37 5.75 -8.43
CA SER A 271 21.34 6.06 -9.48
C SER A 271 20.63 6.91 -10.53
N ALA A 272 21.08 8.16 -10.70
CA ALA A 272 20.57 9.02 -11.76
C ALA A 272 20.90 8.41 -13.12
N GLN A 273 19.88 8.19 -13.95
CA GLN A 273 20.11 7.83 -15.35
C GLN A 273 20.53 9.10 -16.08
N VAL A 274 21.72 9.09 -16.70
CA VAL A 274 22.15 10.17 -17.58
C VAL A 274 21.26 10.10 -18.82
N GLN A 275 20.24 10.95 -18.87
CA GLN A 275 19.44 11.11 -20.07
C GLN A 275 20.28 11.92 -21.07
N GLU A 276 20.69 11.30 -22.18
CA GLU A 276 21.26 12.03 -23.30
C GLU A 276 20.15 12.92 -23.88
N GLU A 277 20.17 14.21 -23.51
CA GLU A 277 19.27 15.20 -24.10
C GLU A 277 19.53 15.27 -25.61
N LYS A 278 18.54 14.84 -26.40
CA LYS A 278 18.57 14.98 -27.85
C LYS A 278 18.66 16.46 -28.19
N THR A 279 19.60 16.81 -29.07
CA THR A 279 19.83 18.21 -29.45
C THR A 279 18.57 18.82 -30.07
N PRO A 280 18.38 20.15 -29.98
CA PRO A 280 17.21 20.83 -30.59
C PRO A 280 17.05 20.52 -32.08
N GLU A 281 18.16 20.28 -32.79
CA GLU A 281 18.20 19.87 -34.20
C GLU A 281 17.70 18.42 -34.43
N GLU A 282 17.82 17.52 -33.46
CA GLU A 282 17.19 16.18 -33.52
C GLU A 282 15.69 16.24 -33.25
N LEU A 283 15.24 17.10 -32.32
CA LEU A 283 13.82 17.30 -32.02
C LEU A 283 13.07 17.90 -33.21
N GLU A 284 13.68 18.86 -33.92
CA GLU A 284 13.12 19.43 -35.16
C GLU A 284 13.02 18.39 -36.27
N ARG A 285 14.07 17.57 -36.47
CA ARG A 285 14.03 16.47 -37.47
C ARG A 285 12.95 15.43 -37.17
N ILE A 286 12.66 15.14 -35.90
CA ILE A 286 11.57 14.23 -35.50
C ILE A 286 10.20 14.87 -35.75
N ALA A 287 10.04 16.16 -35.41
CA ALA A 287 8.79 16.89 -35.65
C ALA A 287 8.51 17.04 -37.16
N GLU A 288 9.55 17.29 -37.96
CA GLU A 288 9.47 17.41 -39.42
C GLU A 288 9.09 16.06 -40.06
N ARG A 289 9.75 14.95 -39.66
CA ARG A 289 9.36 13.60 -40.10
C ARG A 289 7.91 13.26 -39.76
N ARG A 290 7.42 13.67 -38.60
CA ARG A 290 6.03 13.41 -38.17
C ARG A 290 5.02 14.22 -38.99
N ARG A 291 5.34 15.48 -39.33
CA ARG A 291 4.54 16.30 -40.26
C ARG A 291 4.55 15.74 -41.67
N GLU A 292 5.71 15.32 -42.16
CA GLU A 292 5.87 14.76 -43.50
C GLU A 292 5.13 13.42 -43.65
N GLN A 293 5.18 12.55 -42.63
CA GLN A 293 4.40 11.31 -42.58
C GLN A 293 2.89 11.58 -42.55
N GLY A 294 2.43 12.57 -41.77
CA GLY A 294 1.02 12.97 -41.74
C GLY A 294 0.53 13.47 -43.11
N ARG A 295 1.34 14.27 -43.80
CA ARG A 295 1.04 14.79 -45.14
C ARG A 295 1.02 13.69 -46.19
N LYS A 296 1.98 12.77 -46.19
CA LYS A 296 2.00 11.60 -47.09
C LYS A 296 0.78 10.70 -46.90
N LEU A 297 0.30 10.53 -45.66
CA LEU A 297 -0.91 9.76 -45.37
C LEU A 297 -2.17 10.43 -45.93
N GLN A 298 -2.27 11.76 -45.83
CA GLN A 298 -3.38 12.51 -46.42
C GLN A 298 -3.35 12.50 -47.95
N GLU A 299 -2.18 12.64 -48.57
CA GLU A 299 -2.00 12.57 -50.03
C GLU A 299 -2.31 11.15 -50.57
N MET A 300 -1.87 10.10 -49.87
CA MET A 300 -2.20 8.72 -50.24
C MET A 300 -3.70 8.43 -50.11
N ALA A 301 -4.35 8.94 -49.06
CA ALA A 301 -5.79 8.84 -48.89
C ALA A 301 -6.57 9.61 -49.98
N ALA A 302 -6.09 10.78 -50.40
CA ALA A 302 -6.69 11.54 -51.49
C ALA A 302 -6.54 10.81 -52.84
N LYS A 303 -5.34 10.28 -53.14
CA LYS A 303 -5.06 9.52 -54.36
C LYS A 303 -5.89 8.23 -54.44
N MET A 304 -6.04 7.50 -53.34
CA MET A 304 -6.92 6.33 -53.29
C MET A 304 -8.40 6.68 -53.51
N ARG A 305 -8.84 7.89 -53.12
CA ARG A 305 -10.22 8.35 -53.37
C ARG A 305 -10.44 8.66 -54.85
N THR A 306 -9.50 9.33 -55.51
CA THR A 306 -9.59 9.64 -56.95
C THR A 306 -9.45 8.38 -57.81
N GLU A 307 -8.55 7.46 -57.46
CA GLU A 307 -8.38 6.17 -58.15
C GLU A 307 -9.65 5.31 -58.07
N LYS A 308 -10.31 5.25 -56.90
CA LYS A 308 -11.61 4.57 -56.76
C LYS A 308 -12.72 5.23 -57.57
N LEU A 309 -12.68 6.54 -57.77
CA LEU A 309 -13.67 7.26 -58.57
C LEU A 309 -13.46 6.97 -60.06
N LEU A 310 -12.21 7.00 -60.53
CA LEU A 310 -11.83 6.64 -61.90
C LEU A 310 -12.14 5.17 -62.23
N GLN A 311 -11.90 4.25 -61.29
CA GLN A 311 -12.26 2.84 -61.46
C GLN A 311 -13.77 2.69 -61.68
N LYS A 312 -14.60 3.35 -60.85
CA LYS A 312 -16.06 3.32 -61.01
C LYS A 312 -16.54 3.93 -62.33
N GLU A 313 -15.87 4.96 -62.84
CA GLU A 313 -16.16 5.52 -64.17
C GLU A 313 -15.81 4.54 -65.28
N THR A 314 -14.68 3.84 -65.14
CA THR A 314 -14.24 2.81 -66.09
C THR A 314 -15.18 1.62 -66.10
N ASP A 315 -15.59 1.15 -64.91
CA ASP A 315 -16.55 0.04 -64.76
C ASP A 315 -17.91 0.42 -65.35
N LEU A 316 -18.37 1.67 -65.17
CA LEU A 316 -19.60 2.16 -65.78
C LEU A 316 -19.51 2.16 -67.32
N GLN A 317 -18.40 2.63 -67.87
CA GLN A 317 -18.17 2.61 -69.32
C GLN A 317 -18.14 1.18 -69.87
N TYR A 318 -17.53 0.24 -69.16
CA TYR A 318 -17.52 -1.18 -69.54
C TYR A 318 -18.94 -1.76 -69.60
N LEU A 319 -19.77 -1.51 -68.59
CA LEU A 319 -21.15 -2.01 -68.55
C LEU A 319 -22.03 -1.34 -69.62
N LEU A 320 -21.80 -0.06 -69.94
CA LEU A 320 -22.49 0.62 -71.03
C LEU A 320 -22.12 0.03 -72.39
N ASN A 321 -20.84 -0.26 -72.64
CA ASN A 321 -20.39 -0.92 -73.86
C ASN A 321 -20.94 -2.36 -73.96
N LEU A 322 -20.96 -3.10 -72.86
CA LEU A 322 -21.58 -4.43 -72.80
C LEU A 322 -23.05 -4.34 -73.20
N ARG A 323 -23.78 -3.32 -72.72
CA ARG A 323 -25.18 -3.07 -73.07
C ARG A 323 -25.38 -2.72 -74.55
N GLU A 324 -24.48 -1.95 -75.15
CA GLU A 324 -24.55 -1.58 -76.58
C GLU A 324 -24.31 -2.80 -77.49
N GLY A 325 -23.41 -3.71 -77.10
CA GLY A 325 -23.13 -4.96 -77.83
C GLY A 325 -24.34 -5.91 -77.95
N LYS A 326 -25.40 -5.72 -77.16
CA LYS A 326 -26.66 -6.46 -77.26
C LYS A 326 -27.27 -6.44 -78.67
N ALA A 327 -27.08 -5.35 -79.41
CA ALA A 327 -27.62 -5.20 -80.75
C ALA A 327 -26.93 -6.11 -81.79
N GLU A 328 -25.72 -6.58 -81.50
CA GLU A 328 -24.87 -7.35 -82.42
C GLU A 328 -24.95 -8.87 -82.15
N ASP A 329 -25.38 -9.29 -80.96
CA ASP A 329 -25.41 -10.69 -80.53
C ASP A 329 -26.76 -11.38 -80.79
N THR A 330 -26.74 -12.70 -81.05
CA THR A 330 -27.99 -13.47 -81.03
C THR A 330 -28.50 -13.67 -79.60
N LYS A 331 -29.82 -13.87 -79.44
CA LYS A 331 -30.47 -13.98 -78.12
C LYS A 331 -29.80 -15.01 -77.19
N ARG A 332 -29.25 -16.11 -77.73
CA ARG A 332 -28.59 -17.15 -76.95
C ARG A 332 -27.16 -16.76 -76.53
N GLU A 333 -26.44 -16.04 -77.39
CA GLU A 333 -25.10 -15.51 -77.10
C GLU A 333 -25.17 -14.38 -76.07
N TRP A 334 -26.17 -13.52 -76.18
CA TRP A 334 -26.42 -12.43 -75.22
C TRP A 334 -26.69 -12.96 -73.80
N THR A 335 -27.55 -13.96 -73.65
CA THR A 335 -27.83 -14.57 -72.34
C THR A 335 -26.59 -15.24 -71.74
N TYR A 336 -25.75 -15.86 -72.56
CA TYR A 336 -24.50 -16.45 -72.10
C TYR A 336 -23.47 -15.39 -71.66
N LYS A 337 -23.36 -14.27 -72.39
CA LYS A 337 -22.50 -13.14 -72.00
C LYS A 337 -22.95 -12.50 -70.68
N LEU A 338 -24.25 -12.26 -70.51
CA LEU A 338 -24.81 -11.75 -69.25
C LEU A 338 -24.46 -12.66 -68.07
N GLN A 339 -24.67 -13.98 -68.19
CA GLN A 339 -24.34 -14.93 -67.13
C GLN A 339 -22.82 -14.98 -66.83
N THR A 340 -21.98 -14.83 -67.85
CA THR A 340 -20.52 -14.81 -67.69
C THR A 340 -20.06 -13.56 -66.92
N GLU A 341 -20.71 -12.42 -67.15
CA GLU A 341 -20.50 -11.17 -66.44
C GLU A 341 -21.23 -11.10 -65.08
N GLY A 342 -21.95 -12.17 -64.71
CA GLY A 342 -22.61 -12.29 -63.42
C GLY A 342 -24.01 -11.67 -63.33
N PHE A 343 -24.67 -11.44 -64.47
CA PHE A 343 -26.04 -10.93 -64.55
C PHE A 343 -27.01 -12.03 -64.99
N ASP A 344 -28.10 -12.21 -64.26
CA ASP A 344 -29.12 -13.23 -64.55
C ASP A 344 -30.01 -12.84 -65.74
N ASP A 345 -30.25 -11.53 -65.93
CA ASP A 345 -31.05 -10.98 -67.02
C ASP A 345 -30.66 -9.53 -67.37
N ASP A 346 -31.28 -8.97 -68.41
CA ASP A 346 -31.09 -7.57 -68.82
C ASP A 346 -31.43 -6.56 -67.72
N SER A 347 -32.38 -6.88 -66.83
CA SER A 347 -32.77 -6.00 -65.73
C SER A 347 -31.64 -5.88 -64.70
N GLY A 348 -30.94 -6.98 -64.43
CA GLY A 348 -29.78 -7.01 -63.54
C GLY A 348 -28.63 -6.13 -64.05
N LEU A 349 -28.37 -6.14 -65.36
CA LEU A 349 -27.37 -5.25 -65.98
C LEU A 349 -27.79 -3.77 -65.89
N ASP A 350 -29.06 -3.46 -66.22
CA ASP A 350 -29.58 -2.10 -66.19
C ASP A 350 -29.61 -1.51 -64.75
N ASP A 351 -29.89 -2.34 -63.74
CA ASP A 351 -29.86 -1.93 -62.34
C ASP A 351 -28.44 -1.70 -61.83
N ALA A 352 -27.47 -2.49 -62.30
CA ALA A 352 -26.05 -2.29 -61.98
C ALA A 352 -25.52 -0.97 -62.57
N ILE A 353 -25.88 -0.66 -63.83
CA ILE A 353 -25.56 0.61 -64.48
C ILE A 353 -26.16 1.78 -63.70
N LYS A 354 -27.47 1.74 -63.39
CA LYS A 354 -28.14 2.80 -62.61
C LYS A 354 -27.52 3.00 -61.23
N LYS A 355 -27.10 1.92 -60.57
CA LYS A 355 -26.46 1.98 -59.26
C LYS A 355 -25.09 2.65 -59.33
N LEU A 356 -24.27 2.30 -60.31
CA LEU A 356 -22.97 2.93 -60.57
C LEU A 356 -23.11 4.42 -60.93
N GLU A 357 -24.08 4.79 -61.77
CA GLU A 357 -24.41 6.18 -62.09
C GLU A 357 -24.83 6.98 -60.84
N SER A 358 -25.68 6.40 -59.99
CA SER A 358 -26.13 7.03 -58.74
C SER A 358 -24.98 7.24 -57.76
N ASP A 359 -24.10 6.25 -57.64
CA ASP A 359 -22.92 6.31 -56.76
C ASP A 359 -21.91 7.35 -57.24
N LEU A 360 -21.68 7.45 -58.56
CA LEU A 360 -20.84 8.51 -59.15
C LEU A 360 -21.47 9.90 -58.96
N LYS A 361 -22.79 10.02 -59.13
CA LYS A 361 -23.51 11.28 -58.89
C LYS A 361 -23.43 11.72 -57.42
N LYS A 362 -23.54 10.78 -56.47
CA LYS A 362 -23.37 11.07 -55.02
C LYS A 362 -21.93 11.41 -54.67
N ALA A 363 -20.95 10.72 -55.25
CA ALA A 363 -19.53 11.00 -55.05
C ALA A 363 -19.17 12.41 -55.55
N ARG A 364 -19.60 12.78 -56.76
CA ARG A 364 -19.43 14.13 -57.33
C ARG A 364 -20.18 15.21 -56.54
N LYS A 365 -21.40 14.91 -56.04
CA LYS A 365 -22.17 15.85 -55.19
C LYS A 365 -21.54 16.05 -53.81
N LYS A 366 -20.83 15.04 -53.27
CA LYS A 366 -20.10 15.15 -52.01
C LYS A 366 -18.80 15.98 -52.14
N GLU A 367 -18.28 16.14 -53.37
CA GLU A 367 -17.24 17.13 -53.66
C GLU A 367 -17.80 18.54 -53.91
N ALA A 368 -19.04 18.66 -54.38
CA ALA A 368 -19.69 19.96 -54.62
C ALA A 368 -20.42 20.56 -53.41
N ALA A 369 -20.65 19.80 -52.34
CA ALA A 369 -21.35 20.27 -51.13
C ALA A 369 -20.33 20.71 -50.05
N ALA A 370 -19.61 21.77 -50.37
CA ALA A 370 -18.94 22.64 -49.41
C ALA A 370 -19.44 24.07 -49.65
N ASP A 371 -20.76 24.25 -49.57
CA ASP A 371 -21.40 25.51 -49.21
C ASP A 371 -22.90 25.22 -48.97
N GLY A 372 -23.39 25.69 -47.83
CA GLY A 372 -24.75 25.49 -47.39
C GLY A 372 -25.64 26.64 -47.86
N GLU A 373 -26.82 26.31 -48.37
CA GLU A 373 -27.92 27.27 -48.51
C GLU A 373 -29.23 26.64 -48.02
N ASP A 374 -29.95 27.46 -47.25
CA ASP A 374 -31.29 27.23 -46.74
C ASP A 374 -32.30 27.08 -47.88
N ALA A 375 -33.07 25.99 -47.87
CA ALA A 375 -34.13 25.76 -48.84
C ALA A 375 -35.50 26.06 -48.21
N GLU A 376 -36.25 26.96 -48.85
CA GLU A 376 -37.65 27.30 -48.55
C GLU A 376 -38.58 26.07 -48.56
N GLU A 377 -39.72 26.20 -47.85
CA GLU A 377 -40.74 25.16 -47.76
C GLU A 377 -41.25 24.74 -49.15
N PRO A 378 -41.12 23.45 -49.54
CA PRO A 378 -41.56 22.99 -50.84
C PRO A 378 -43.10 22.91 -50.92
N SER A 379 -43.67 23.54 -51.95
CA SER A 379 -45.10 23.45 -52.29
C SER A 379 -45.37 22.22 -53.17
N PHE A 380 -46.50 21.52 -52.94
CA PHE A 380 -46.89 20.29 -53.66
C PHE A 380 -48.28 20.39 -54.32
N PRO A 381 -48.46 21.21 -55.37
CA PRO A 381 -49.77 21.59 -55.91
C PRO A 381 -50.55 20.43 -56.56
N LEU A 382 -49.86 19.40 -57.08
CA LEU A 382 -50.50 18.31 -57.82
C LEU A 382 -51.04 17.20 -56.91
N VAL A 383 -50.72 17.22 -55.61
CA VAL A 383 -51.17 16.19 -54.66
C VAL A 383 -52.69 16.27 -54.43
N ASP A 384 -53.27 17.47 -54.52
CA ASP A 384 -54.66 17.76 -54.17
C ASP A 384 -55.61 17.77 -55.39
N VAL A 385 -55.09 17.63 -56.62
CA VAL A 385 -55.88 17.55 -57.86
C VAL A 385 -56.42 16.11 -58.04
N PRO A 386 -57.72 15.86 -58.25
CA PRO A 386 -58.26 14.52 -58.47
C PRO A 386 -57.60 13.77 -59.64
N ASP A 387 -57.42 12.45 -59.50
CA ASP A 387 -56.73 11.62 -60.51
C ASP A 387 -57.43 11.60 -61.88
N ALA A 388 -58.72 11.97 -61.94
CA ALA A 388 -59.52 12.04 -63.17
C ALA A 388 -59.17 13.24 -64.06
N ASP A 389 -58.51 14.25 -63.52
CA ASP A 389 -58.19 15.52 -64.20
C ASP A 389 -56.72 15.59 -64.64
N LEU A 390 -55.98 14.49 -64.56
CA LEU A 390 -54.54 14.42 -64.85
C LEU A 390 -54.28 13.45 -66.02
N ASP A 391 -53.43 13.86 -66.94
CA ASP A 391 -52.88 13.00 -67.99
C ASP A 391 -51.85 12.02 -67.42
N GLU A 392 -51.40 11.04 -68.22
CA GLU A 392 -50.46 10.01 -67.76
C GLU A 392 -49.14 10.59 -67.20
N ASP A 393 -48.72 11.76 -67.68
CA ASP A 393 -47.54 12.45 -67.18
C ASP A 393 -47.83 13.26 -65.89
N GLY A 394 -49.02 13.85 -65.76
CA GLY A 394 -49.52 14.47 -64.53
C GLY A 394 -49.67 13.48 -63.37
N LEU A 395 -50.11 12.24 -63.65
CA LEU A 395 -50.17 11.14 -62.68
C LEU A 395 -48.77 10.70 -62.20
N LYS A 396 -47.77 10.69 -63.09
CA LYS A 396 -46.37 10.40 -62.72
C LYS A 396 -45.76 11.51 -61.86
N GLU A 397 -45.97 12.77 -62.22
CA GLU A 397 -45.45 13.90 -61.43
C GLU A 397 -46.17 14.02 -60.08
N LYS A 398 -47.48 13.71 -60.01
CA LYS A 398 -48.23 13.59 -58.74
C LYS A 398 -47.65 12.50 -57.85
N LYS A 399 -47.27 11.34 -58.39
CA LYS A 399 -46.63 10.25 -57.63
C LYS A 399 -45.26 10.66 -57.08
N LYS A 400 -44.50 11.45 -57.84
CA LYS A 400 -43.21 12.02 -57.42
C LYS A 400 -43.37 13.11 -56.34
N GLN A 401 -44.36 13.99 -56.48
CA GLN A 401 -44.71 14.97 -55.44
C GLN A 401 -45.21 14.29 -54.15
N LYS A 402 -45.99 13.20 -54.24
CA LYS A 402 -46.39 12.38 -53.07
C LYS A 402 -45.19 11.83 -52.31
N LEU A 403 -44.16 11.33 -53.02
CA LEU A 403 -42.95 10.79 -52.39
C LEU A 403 -42.12 11.89 -51.71
N LEU A 404 -41.97 13.05 -52.35
CA LEU A 404 -41.26 14.20 -51.80
C LEU A 404 -41.99 14.79 -50.58
N LYS A 405 -43.33 14.88 -50.65
CA LYS A 405 -44.20 15.27 -49.53
C LYS A 405 -44.05 14.30 -48.35
N ALA A 406 -44.04 12.99 -48.59
CA ALA A 406 -43.82 12.00 -47.52
C ALA A 406 -42.46 12.14 -46.82
N GLY A 407 -41.38 12.44 -47.58
CA GLY A 407 -40.05 12.68 -47.02
C GLY A 407 -39.90 14.01 -46.27
N PHE A 408 -40.65 15.05 -46.66
CA PHE A 408 -40.76 16.30 -45.91
C PHE A 408 -41.59 16.11 -44.63
N GLU A 409 -42.73 15.43 -44.72
CA GLU A 409 -43.60 15.12 -43.57
C GLU A 409 -42.94 14.22 -42.52
N ALA A 410 -42.04 13.31 -42.91
CA ALA A 410 -41.25 12.50 -41.96
C ALA A 410 -40.24 13.35 -41.17
N ARG A 411 -39.58 14.30 -41.83
CA ARG A 411 -38.66 15.26 -41.17
C ARG A 411 -39.42 16.27 -40.30
N ALA A 412 -40.58 16.72 -40.76
CA ALA A 412 -41.48 17.55 -39.96
C ALA A 412 -42.00 16.82 -38.71
N ARG A 413 -42.32 15.52 -38.81
CA ARG A 413 -42.68 14.68 -37.66
C ARG A 413 -41.55 14.55 -36.65
N ALA A 414 -40.32 14.30 -37.09
CA ALA A 414 -39.16 14.24 -36.19
C ALA A 414 -38.88 15.61 -35.52
N ARG A 415 -39.04 16.72 -36.25
CA ARG A 415 -38.92 18.07 -35.68
C ARG A 415 -40.02 18.36 -34.65
N LYS A 416 -41.25 17.92 -34.93
CA LYS A 416 -42.41 18.05 -34.04
C LYS A 416 -42.32 17.15 -32.81
N GLU A 417 -41.73 15.96 -32.93
CA GLU A 417 -41.45 15.06 -31.81
C GLU A 417 -40.42 15.68 -30.87
N LYS A 418 -39.36 16.29 -31.43
CA LYS A 418 -38.36 17.05 -30.67
C LYS A 418 -38.94 18.30 -30.00
N GLU A 419 -39.87 19.00 -30.66
CA GLU A 419 -40.63 20.09 -30.03
C GLU A 419 -41.54 19.59 -28.92
N ARG A 420 -42.19 18.43 -29.07
CA ARG A 420 -43.04 17.84 -28.03
C ARG A 420 -42.23 17.40 -26.80
N GLU A 421 -41.07 16.76 -26.99
CA GLU A 421 -40.13 16.47 -25.89
C GLU A 421 -39.69 17.74 -25.16
N LYS A 422 -39.43 18.82 -25.92
CA LYS A 422 -39.09 20.11 -25.33
C LYS A 422 -40.26 20.69 -24.53
N GLU A 423 -41.49 20.66 -25.06
CA GLU A 423 -42.69 21.12 -24.35
C GLU A 423 -43.00 20.28 -23.10
N GLU A 424 -42.76 18.97 -23.13
CA GLU A 424 -42.91 18.10 -21.96
C GLU A 424 -41.88 18.43 -20.88
N ARG A 425 -40.61 18.62 -21.27
CA ARG A 425 -39.55 19.08 -20.36
C ARG A 425 -39.87 20.45 -19.75
N ASP A 426 -40.31 21.40 -20.57
CA ASP A 426 -40.68 22.75 -20.11
C ASP A 426 -41.87 22.72 -19.12
N LYS A 427 -42.80 21.76 -19.27
CA LYS A 427 -43.92 21.55 -18.32
C LYS A 427 -43.46 20.93 -17.01
N GLU A 428 -42.53 19.97 -17.05
CA GLU A 428 -41.94 19.37 -15.85
C GLU A 428 -41.14 20.41 -15.06
N ASP A 429 -40.32 21.20 -15.74
CA ASP A 429 -39.53 22.29 -15.14
C ASP A 429 -40.44 23.32 -14.45
N ARG A 430 -41.56 23.68 -15.07
CA ARG A 430 -42.54 24.61 -14.45
C ARG A 430 -43.20 24.02 -13.21
N LYS A 431 -43.55 22.73 -13.22
CA LYS A 431 -44.16 22.05 -12.07
C LYS A 431 -43.18 21.92 -10.91
N GLU A 432 -41.91 21.64 -11.21
CA GLU A 432 -40.84 21.60 -10.21
C GLU A 432 -40.61 22.98 -9.59
N GLU A 433 -40.65 24.04 -10.40
CA GLU A 433 -40.54 25.43 -9.91
C GLU A 433 -41.71 25.80 -8.99
N GLU A 434 -42.94 25.38 -9.31
CA GLU A 434 -44.12 25.55 -8.45
C GLU A 434 -43.97 24.75 -7.12
N GLU A 435 -43.46 23.51 -7.17
CA GLU A 435 -43.18 22.68 -5.97
C GLU A 435 -42.12 23.33 -5.08
N ARG A 436 -41.05 23.88 -5.69
CA ARG A 436 -39.96 24.56 -5.00
C ARG A 436 -40.41 25.88 -4.35
N GLN A 437 -41.26 26.66 -5.02
CA GLN A 437 -41.82 27.89 -4.46
C GLN A 437 -42.85 27.61 -3.34
N GLY A 438 -43.58 26.50 -3.42
CA GLY A 438 -44.58 26.09 -2.44
C GLY A 438 -44.01 25.50 -1.14
N ASP A 439 -43.00 24.62 -1.24
CA ASP A 439 -42.32 24.01 -0.09
C ASP A 439 -40.83 23.72 -0.39
N LEU A 440 -39.99 24.73 -0.19
CA LEU A 440 -38.55 24.60 -0.38
C LEU A 440 -37.94 23.50 0.51
N GLY A 441 -38.41 23.33 1.74
CA GLY A 441 -37.86 22.33 2.67
C GLY A 441 -38.23 20.90 2.30
N GLY A 442 -39.43 20.68 1.75
CA GLY A 442 -39.83 19.41 1.15
C GLY A 442 -39.05 19.10 -0.12
N TRP A 443 -38.93 20.08 -1.03
CA TRP A 443 -38.18 19.94 -2.27
C TRP A 443 -36.69 19.63 -2.03
N VAL A 444 -36.01 20.33 -1.10
CA VAL A 444 -34.60 20.05 -0.75
C VAL A 444 -34.44 18.62 -0.22
N ARG A 445 -35.34 18.13 0.64
CA ARG A 445 -35.29 16.75 1.16
C ARG A 445 -35.48 15.72 0.06
N LYS A 446 -36.40 15.96 -0.87
CA LYS A 446 -36.63 15.12 -2.05
C LYS A 446 -35.39 15.05 -2.94
N MET A 447 -34.81 16.20 -3.29
CA MET A 447 -33.59 16.29 -4.10
C MET A 447 -32.39 15.61 -3.44
N ARG A 448 -32.19 15.77 -2.12
CA ARG A 448 -31.12 15.07 -1.38
C ARG A 448 -31.32 13.55 -1.36
N ASN A 449 -32.56 13.09 -1.22
CA ASN A 449 -32.87 11.66 -1.28
C ASN A 449 -32.60 11.09 -2.69
N GLU A 450 -32.98 11.83 -3.75
CA GLU A 450 -32.68 11.44 -5.13
C GLU A 450 -31.16 11.40 -5.40
N GLN A 451 -30.40 12.38 -4.88
CA GLN A 451 -28.93 12.39 -4.92
C GLN A 451 -28.35 11.12 -4.25
N GLU A 452 -28.83 10.76 -3.05
CA GLU A 452 -28.36 9.60 -2.30
C GLU A 452 -28.66 8.28 -3.03
N VAL A 453 -29.86 8.16 -3.61
CA VAL A 453 -30.28 7.00 -4.41
C VAL A 453 -29.40 6.85 -5.65
N LEU A 454 -29.15 7.94 -6.39
CA LEU A 454 -28.27 7.92 -7.57
C LEU A 454 -26.82 7.58 -7.19
N MET A 455 -26.27 8.17 -6.13
CA MET A 455 -24.93 7.84 -5.65
C MET A 455 -24.81 6.35 -5.26
N THR A 456 -25.85 5.80 -4.62
CA THR A 456 -25.89 4.37 -4.27
C THR A 456 -25.93 3.49 -5.54
N ARG A 457 -26.73 3.86 -6.53
CA ARG A 457 -26.82 3.16 -7.82
C ARG A 457 -25.48 3.16 -8.57
N ILE A 458 -24.82 4.30 -8.66
CA ILE A 458 -23.49 4.44 -9.28
C ILE A 458 -22.47 3.57 -8.55
N LYS A 459 -22.47 3.59 -7.22
CA LYS A 459 -21.58 2.77 -6.39
C LYS A 459 -21.81 1.27 -6.58
N ASP A 460 -23.06 0.83 -6.64
CA ASP A 460 -23.41 -0.57 -6.85
C ASP A 460 -23.08 -1.06 -8.26
N ARG A 461 -23.25 -0.22 -9.28
CA ARG A 461 -22.77 -0.50 -10.65
C ARG A 461 -21.26 -0.64 -10.68
N GLY A 462 -20.52 0.27 -10.04
CA GLY A 462 -19.07 0.17 -9.88
C GLY A 462 -18.63 -1.12 -9.18
N ARG A 463 -19.33 -1.53 -8.12
CA ARG A 463 -19.09 -2.82 -7.43
C ARG A 463 -19.32 -4.03 -8.34
N ARG A 464 -20.41 -4.04 -9.12
CA ARG A 464 -20.69 -5.13 -10.08
C ARG A 464 -19.63 -5.18 -11.17
N LYS A 465 -19.20 -4.03 -11.69
CA LYS A 465 -18.13 -3.91 -12.69
C LYS A 465 -16.79 -4.45 -12.16
N ALA A 466 -16.43 -4.12 -10.93
CA ALA A 466 -15.25 -4.66 -10.26
C ALA A 466 -15.37 -6.17 -9.99
N ALA A 467 -16.55 -6.67 -9.62
CA ALA A 467 -16.76 -8.11 -9.47
C ALA A 467 -16.61 -8.85 -10.82
N LEU A 468 -17.01 -8.24 -11.93
CA LEU A 468 -16.87 -8.84 -13.26
C LEU A 468 -15.41 -8.98 -13.72
N SER A 469 -14.46 -8.26 -13.12
CA SER A 469 -13.03 -8.40 -13.40
C SER A 469 -12.31 -9.42 -12.52
N ASP A 470 -12.91 -9.82 -11.38
CA ASP A 470 -12.40 -10.88 -10.51
C ASP A 470 -12.86 -12.27 -10.97
N ARG A 471 -11.89 -13.12 -11.33
CA ARG A 471 -12.10 -14.50 -11.79
C ARG A 471 -12.84 -15.39 -10.81
N LYS A 472 -12.71 -15.15 -9.51
CA LYS A 472 -13.36 -15.96 -8.48
C LYS A 472 -14.75 -15.45 -8.12
N SER A 473 -15.20 -14.33 -8.67
CA SER A 473 -16.51 -13.80 -8.34
C SER A 473 -17.62 -14.61 -9.01
N ALA A 474 -18.70 -14.83 -8.27
CA ALA A 474 -19.89 -15.52 -8.78
C ALA A 474 -20.50 -14.78 -10.00
N ALA A 475 -20.37 -13.45 -10.04
CA ALA A 475 -20.86 -12.62 -11.15
C ALA A 475 -20.07 -12.85 -12.43
N ALA A 476 -18.74 -12.94 -12.35
CA ALA A 476 -17.90 -13.20 -13.51
C ALA A 476 -18.07 -14.64 -14.01
N GLN A 477 -18.21 -15.61 -13.10
CA GLN A 477 -18.47 -17.02 -13.43
C GLN A 477 -19.84 -17.21 -14.11
N ALA A 478 -20.89 -16.54 -13.61
CA ALA A 478 -22.22 -16.57 -14.23
C ALA A 478 -22.23 -15.93 -15.62
N ARG A 479 -21.53 -14.79 -15.80
CA ARG A 479 -21.41 -14.14 -17.11
C ARG A 479 -20.61 -14.99 -18.10
N MET A 480 -19.51 -15.60 -17.66
CA MET A 480 -18.75 -16.57 -18.49
C MET A 480 -19.62 -17.75 -18.91
N LYS A 481 -20.38 -18.33 -17.99
CA LYS A 481 -21.30 -19.43 -18.29
C LYS A 481 -22.38 -19.02 -19.30
N ASN A 482 -22.91 -17.80 -19.19
CA ASN A 482 -23.86 -17.26 -20.17
C ASN A 482 -23.22 -17.01 -21.55
N ILE A 483 -21.99 -16.48 -21.59
CA ILE A 483 -21.24 -16.29 -22.85
C ILE A 483 -20.96 -17.64 -23.52
N ALA A 484 -20.55 -18.65 -22.74
CA ALA A 484 -20.33 -20.01 -23.23
C ALA A 484 -21.61 -20.64 -23.79
N SER A 485 -22.74 -20.45 -23.07
CA SER A 485 -24.06 -20.91 -23.51
C SER A 485 -24.53 -20.21 -24.80
N LEU A 486 -24.29 -18.92 -24.95
CA LEU A 486 -24.63 -18.15 -26.16
C LEU A 486 -23.75 -18.55 -27.34
N ALA A 487 -22.46 -18.78 -27.13
CA ALA A 487 -21.55 -19.26 -28.15
C ALA A 487 -21.89 -20.69 -28.63
N ALA A 488 -22.55 -21.50 -27.79
CA ALA A 488 -23.04 -22.82 -28.17
C ALA A 488 -24.27 -22.80 -29.09
N ASP A 489 -24.98 -21.67 -29.20
CA ASP A 489 -26.19 -21.51 -30.02
C ASP A 489 -25.90 -20.98 -31.44
N ASP A 490 -24.68 -20.52 -31.72
CA ASP A 490 -24.23 -20.15 -33.06
C ASP A 490 -23.93 -21.41 -33.90
N ARG A 491 -24.97 -21.88 -34.60
CA ARG A 491 -25.03 -22.81 -35.73
C ARG A 491 -23.68 -23.35 -36.26
N LEU A 492 -23.28 -24.52 -35.74
CA LEU A 492 -22.45 -25.49 -36.48
C LEU A 492 -23.32 -26.64 -37.02
N PRO A 493 -23.08 -27.13 -38.25
CA PRO A 493 -23.93 -28.14 -38.89
C PRO A 493 -23.92 -29.48 -38.13
N LYS A 494 -25.10 -30.11 -38.08
CA LYS A 494 -25.46 -31.34 -37.32
C LYS A 494 -24.66 -32.61 -37.70
N LYS A 495 -23.34 -32.65 -37.54
CA LYS A 495 -22.58 -33.91 -37.69
C LYS A 495 -21.44 -34.17 -36.70
N LYS A 496 -21.40 -33.47 -35.56
CA LYS A 496 -20.59 -33.84 -34.39
C LYS A 496 -21.31 -33.51 -33.08
N ARG A 497 -22.37 -34.24 -32.75
CA ARG A 497 -22.86 -34.36 -31.37
C ARG A 497 -22.72 -35.80 -30.91
N LYS A 498 -21.48 -36.19 -30.63
CA LYS A 498 -21.18 -37.39 -29.83
C LYS A 498 -19.86 -37.16 -29.11
N GLY A 499 -19.97 -36.70 -27.88
CA GLY A 499 -18.86 -36.35 -27.00
C GLY A 499 -19.38 -35.46 -25.89
N GLY A 500 -19.84 -36.05 -24.80
CA GLY A 500 -20.17 -35.34 -23.56
C GLY A 500 -18.89 -34.90 -22.86
N GLY A 501 -18.18 -33.93 -23.46
CA GLY A 501 -17.12 -33.22 -22.75
C GLY A 501 -17.76 -32.11 -21.93
N GLU A 502 -17.48 -32.06 -20.64
CA GLU A 502 -17.76 -30.89 -19.81
C GLU A 502 -17.16 -29.65 -20.49
N ASP A 503 -17.96 -28.60 -20.59
CA ASP A 503 -17.51 -27.31 -21.10
C ASP A 503 -16.46 -26.72 -20.14
N THR A 504 -15.21 -26.69 -20.58
CA THR A 504 -14.07 -26.15 -19.81
C THR A 504 -13.81 -24.67 -20.09
N PHE A 505 -14.69 -23.97 -20.82
CA PHE A 505 -14.52 -22.56 -21.17
C PHE A 505 -14.49 -21.69 -19.90
N GLY A 506 -13.36 -21.01 -19.65
CA GLY A 506 -13.11 -20.20 -18.44
C GLY A 506 -12.19 -20.84 -17.40
N ALA A 507 -11.76 -22.10 -17.62
CA ALA A 507 -10.78 -22.79 -16.76
C ALA A 507 -9.32 -22.38 -17.05
N ASN A 508 -9.03 -21.86 -18.24
CA ASN A 508 -7.67 -21.55 -18.68
C ASN A 508 -7.46 -20.04 -18.91
N ASP A 509 -6.21 -19.58 -18.82
CA ASP A 509 -5.88 -18.15 -18.89
C ASP A 509 -6.15 -17.51 -20.28
N ALA A 510 -6.17 -18.33 -21.33
CA ALA A 510 -6.52 -17.89 -22.68
C ALA A 510 -7.98 -17.41 -22.79
N ASP A 511 -8.92 -18.11 -22.13
CA ASP A 511 -10.34 -17.74 -22.12
C ASP A 511 -10.55 -16.44 -21.34
N TRP A 512 -9.78 -16.24 -20.27
CA TRP A 512 -9.76 -15.00 -19.48
C TRP A 512 -9.17 -13.81 -20.24
N ALA A 513 -8.19 -14.04 -21.12
CA ALA A 513 -7.66 -13.01 -22.01
C ALA A 513 -8.71 -12.59 -23.06
N ILE A 514 -9.50 -13.53 -23.58
CA ILE A 514 -10.61 -13.24 -24.50
C ILE A 514 -11.76 -12.54 -23.76
N TYR A 515 -12.14 -12.99 -22.57
CA TYR A 515 -13.19 -12.37 -21.75
C TYR A 515 -12.90 -10.90 -21.41
N ARG A 516 -11.64 -10.55 -21.13
CA ARG A 516 -11.21 -9.15 -20.95
C ARG A 516 -11.27 -8.31 -22.23
N LYS A 517 -11.16 -8.95 -23.41
CA LYS A 517 -11.32 -8.29 -24.71
C LYS A 517 -12.78 -8.13 -25.13
N ILE A 518 -13.71 -8.92 -24.57
CA ILE A 518 -15.16 -8.79 -24.76
C ILE A 518 -15.67 -7.61 -23.91
N ASN A 519 -15.29 -6.42 -24.38
CA ASN A 519 -15.68 -5.07 -23.98
C ASN A 519 -16.09 -4.90 -22.50
N THR A 520 -15.11 -4.92 -21.60
CA THR A 520 -15.28 -4.48 -20.20
C THR A 520 -14.98 -2.99 -20.01
N ALA A 521 -14.70 -2.23 -21.09
CA ALA A 521 -14.10 -0.90 -21.01
C ALA A 521 -14.96 0.26 -21.55
N ALA A 522 -16.04 0.00 -22.30
CA ALA A 522 -16.96 1.07 -22.69
C ALA A 522 -17.87 1.43 -21.50
N PRO A 523 -17.99 2.73 -21.13
CA PRO A 523 -19.06 3.17 -20.27
C PRO A 523 -20.40 2.78 -20.93
N SER A 524 -21.31 2.21 -20.14
CA SER A 524 -22.68 1.97 -20.62
C SER A 524 -23.35 3.32 -20.83
N SER A 525 -24.25 3.45 -21.82
CA SER A 525 -25.12 4.64 -21.98
C SER A 525 -25.73 5.04 -20.63
N ASP A 526 -26.20 4.05 -19.90
CA ASP A 526 -26.78 4.21 -18.57
C ASP A 526 -25.81 4.78 -17.51
N GLU A 527 -24.49 4.57 -17.62
CA GLU A 527 -23.50 5.14 -16.67
C GLU A 527 -23.35 6.65 -16.90
N GLU A 528 -23.36 7.08 -18.17
CA GLU A 528 -23.30 8.49 -18.55
C GLU A 528 -24.58 9.23 -18.18
N GLU A 529 -25.73 8.56 -18.32
CA GLU A 529 -27.04 9.09 -17.91
C GLU A 529 -27.14 9.29 -16.39
N ASP A 530 -26.78 8.28 -15.58
CA ASP A 530 -26.81 8.40 -14.11
C ASP A 530 -25.88 9.53 -13.61
N MET A 531 -24.69 9.68 -14.21
CA MET A 531 -23.74 10.75 -13.86
C MET A 531 -24.24 12.14 -14.25
N SER A 532 -24.90 12.26 -15.41
CA SER A 532 -25.49 13.52 -15.88
C SER A 532 -26.68 13.94 -15.02
N GLN A 533 -27.55 13.00 -14.65
CA GLN A 533 -28.67 13.25 -13.74
C GLN A 533 -28.19 13.69 -12.36
N LEU A 534 -27.16 13.03 -11.81
CA LEU A 534 -26.57 13.41 -10.53
C LEU A 534 -26.01 14.83 -10.56
N ALA A 535 -25.29 15.20 -11.63
CA ALA A 535 -24.74 16.55 -11.78
C ALA A 535 -25.84 17.62 -11.85
N MET A 536 -26.98 17.33 -12.51
CA MET A 536 -28.13 18.24 -12.55
C MET A 536 -28.76 18.45 -11.17
N ILE A 537 -28.98 17.37 -10.41
CA ILE A 537 -29.53 17.46 -9.05
C ILE A 537 -28.58 18.23 -8.12
N GLU A 538 -27.28 17.98 -8.22
CA GLU A 538 -26.27 18.70 -7.43
C GLU A 538 -26.22 20.18 -7.78
N GLN A 539 -26.37 20.56 -9.05
CA GLN A 539 -26.46 21.95 -9.46
C GLN A 539 -27.72 22.64 -8.88
N LYS A 540 -28.86 21.95 -8.87
CA LYS A 540 -30.11 22.42 -8.26
C LYS A 540 -29.96 22.62 -6.76
N LEU A 541 -29.34 21.66 -6.05
CA LEU A 541 -29.06 21.76 -4.63
C LEU A 541 -28.10 22.93 -4.32
N LEU A 542 -27.04 23.13 -5.10
CA LEU A 542 -26.12 24.26 -4.93
C LEU A 542 -26.79 25.62 -5.11
N ALA A 543 -27.79 25.71 -5.99
CA ALA A 543 -28.50 26.96 -6.25
C ALA A 543 -29.55 27.30 -5.18
N HIS A 544 -30.12 26.30 -4.50
CA HIS A 544 -31.34 26.46 -3.71
C HIS A 544 -31.28 25.95 -2.26
N ASP A 545 -30.28 25.15 -1.87
CA ASP A 545 -30.05 24.70 -0.50
C ASP A 545 -28.79 25.38 0.09
N PRO A 546 -28.93 26.36 0.99
CA PRO A 546 -27.81 27.04 1.63
C PRO A 546 -26.88 26.14 2.44
N SER A 547 -27.36 24.95 2.85
CA SER A 547 -26.56 23.96 3.58
C SER A 547 -25.81 22.99 2.66
N PHE A 548 -26.09 23.02 1.35
CA PHE A 548 -25.41 22.19 0.35
C PHE A 548 -24.32 22.99 -0.35
N THR A 549 -23.05 22.68 -0.05
CA THR A 549 -21.89 23.36 -0.63
C THR A 549 -21.21 22.51 -1.71
N PRO A 550 -20.33 23.07 -2.56
CA PRO A 550 -19.60 22.32 -3.59
C PRO A 550 -18.84 21.09 -3.03
N GLN A 551 -18.48 21.12 -1.75
CA GLN A 551 -17.82 20.01 -1.07
C GLN A 551 -18.67 18.74 -0.97
N HIS A 552 -20.00 18.84 -1.04
CA HIS A 552 -20.96 17.73 -0.95
C HIS A 552 -21.27 17.07 -2.31
N THR A 553 -20.77 17.63 -3.42
CA THR A 553 -20.94 17.04 -4.76
C THR A 553 -20.18 15.73 -4.89
N HIS A 554 -20.72 14.77 -5.63
CA HIS A 554 -20.10 13.48 -5.91
C HIS A 554 -18.74 13.66 -6.59
N ALA A 555 -18.63 14.62 -7.51
CA ALA A 555 -17.37 14.96 -8.16
C ALA A 555 -16.31 15.44 -7.16
N SER A 556 -16.68 16.33 -6.23
CA SER A 556 -15.78 16.79 -5.16
C SER A 556 -15.40 15.66 -4.20
N LEU A 557 -16.36 14.83 -3.78
CA LEU A 557 -16.09 13.70 -2.88
C LEU A 557 -15.20 12.63 -3.52
N ALA A 558 -15.44 12.31 -4.80
CA ALA A 558 -14.62 11.41 -5.59
C ALA A 558 -13.20 11.98 -5.80
N SER A 559 -13.09 13.27 -6.13
CA SER A 559 -11.82 13.98 -6.28
C SER A 559 -11.04 14.01 -4.96
N LYS A 560 -11.66 14.39 -3.84
CA LYS A 560 -11.03 14.38 -2.51
C LYS A 560 -10.54 13.00 -2.10
N ARG A 561 -11.31 11.94 -2.37
CA ARG A 561 -10.88 10.57 -2.10
C ARG A 561 -9.69 10.19 -2.97
N SER A 562 -9.71 10.57 -4.26
CA SER A 562 -8.58 10.38 -5.16
C SER A 562 -7.34 11.13 -4.68
N GLU A 563 -7.51 12.38 -4.23
CA GLU A 563 -6.44 13.25 -3.73
C GLU A 563 -5.87 12.75 -2.40
N LEU A 564 -6.72 12.24 -1.50
CA LEU A 564 -6.27 11.64 -0.24
C LEU A 564 -5.46 10.37 -0.50
N ILE A 565 -5.88 9.53 -1.45
CA ILE A 565 -5.14 8.33 -1.85
C ILE A 565 -3.82 8.70 -2.54
N SER A 566 -3.81 9.69 -3.43
CA SER A 566 -2.58 10.17 -4.07
C SER A 566 -1.65 10.86 -3.08
N THR A 567 -2.18 11.47 -2.02
CA THR A 567 -1.38 12.04 -0.93
C THR A 567 -0.81 10.94 -0.04
N LEU A 568 -1.62 9.92 0.28
CA LEU A 568 -1.18 8.77 1.07
C LEU A 568 -0.07 8.00 0.33
N ARG A 569 -0.20 7.83 -0.97
CA ARG A 569 0.80 7.18 -1.83
C ARG A 569 1.01 8.01 -3.10
N PRO A 570 1.96 8.95 -3.09
CA PRO A 570 2.32 9.70 -4.29
C PRO A 570 2.82 8.79 -5.39
N THR A 571 2.36 9.03 -6.61
CA THR A 571 2.81 8.35 -7.83
C THR A 571 3.80 9.25 -8.55
N TYR A 572 4.98 8.71 -8.82
CA TYR A 572 6.02 9.38 -9.59
C TYR A 572 6.04 8.84 -11.01
N ASP A 573 6.39 9.71 -11.96
CA ASP A 573 6.64 9.29 -13.34
C ASP A 573 7.82 8.32 -13.42
N GLU A 574 7.82 7.43 -14.42
CA GLU A 574 8.88 6.43 -14.61
C GLU A 574 10.24 7.07 -14.85
N THR A 575 10.27 8.30 -15.37
CA THR A 575 11.48 9.09 -15.57
C THR A 575 12.05 9.66 -14.26
N ASN A 576 11.23 9.80 -13.22
CA ASN A 576 11.65 10.37 -11.94
C ASN A 576 12.20 9.29 -10.99
N VAL A 577 13.41 8.81 -11.29
CA VAL A 577 14.09 7.76 -10.52
C VAL A 577 14.27 8.13 -9.05
N GLU A 578 14.56 9.41 -8.76
CA GLU A 578 14.67 9.92 -7.39
C GLU A 578 13.36 9.74 -6.61
N GLY A 579 12.25 10.19 -7.21
CA GLY A 579 10.91 10.09 -6.64
C GLY A 579 10.45 8.65 -6.44
N LEU A 580 10.74 7.77 -7.40
CA LEU A 580 10.46 6.32 -7.28
C LEU A 580 11.20 5.67 -6.10
N CYS A 581 12.30 6.26 -5.64
CA CYS A 581 13.07 5.82 -4.47
C CYS A 581 12.68 6.56 -3.18
N ARG A 582 11.48 7.16 -3.10
CA ARG A 582 10.94 7.78 -1.88
C ARG A 582 9.88 6.91 -1.22
N ILE A 583 9.93 6.89 0.12
CA ILE A 583 8.89 6.30 0.96
C ILE A 583 8.25 7.42 1.77
N HIS A 584 6.95 7.62 1.55
CA HIS A 584 6.11 8.52 2.35
C HIS A 584 5.52 7.74 3.53
N LEU A 585 5.84 8.18 4.75
CA LEU A 585 5.29 7.68 6.00
C LEU A 585 4.29 8.69 6.56
N ASN A 586 3.03 8.30 6.63
CA ASN A 586 1.94 9.15 7.09
C ASN A 586 1.32 8.53 8.35
N THR A 587 0.22 7.80 8.19
CA THR A 587 -0.50 7.14 9.30
C THR A 587 0.30 6.01 9.96
N GLU A 588 1.23 5.42 9.21
CA GLU A 588 2.10 4.33 9.67
C GLU A 588 2.94 4.74 10.88
N ARG A 589 3.31 6.03 10.96
CA ARG A 589 4.11 6.63 12.04
C ARG A 589 3.49 6.43 13.43
N TRP A 590 2.16 6.47 13.52
CA TRP A 590 1.43 6.25 14.77
C TRP A 590 0.82 4.86 14.85
N ARG A 591 0.38 4.32 13.71
CA ARG A 591 -0.25 2.99 13.64
C ARG A 591 0.65 1.90 14.20
N VAL A 592 1.95 1.96 13.93
CA VAL A 592 2.91 0.99 14.46
C VAL A 592 3.07 1.15 15.96
N CYS A 593 3.18 2.37 16.48
CA CYS A 593 3.27 2.64 17.91
C CYS A 593 2.00 2.25 18.68
N GLU A 594 0.83 2.39 18.07
CA GLU A 594 -0.45 2.04 18.72
C GLU A 594 -0.55 0.53 19.02
N THR A 595 0.23 -0.33 18.35
CA THR A 595 0.21 -1.78 18.61
C THR A 595 0.65 -2.17 20.02
N TRP A 596 1.39 -1.34 20.75
CA TRP A 596 1.68 -1.58 22.19
C TRP A 596 0.43 -1.41 23.07
N PHE A 597 -0.54 -0.60 22.64
CA PHE A 597 -1.80 -0.35 23.36
C PHE A 597 -2.96 -1.18 22.80
N SER A 598 -2.92 -1.47 21.50
CA SER A 598 -3.93 -2.23 20.76
C SER A 598 -3.28 -3.33 19.88
N PRO A 599 -2.73 -4.42 20.46
CA PRO A 599 -1.95 -5.43 19.72
C PRO A 599 -2.74 -6.15 18.61
N ALA A 600 -4.06 -6.24 18.77
CA ALA A 600 -4.96 -6.83 17.77
C ALA A 600 -4.85 -6.14 16.38
N MET A 601 -4.41 -4.87 16.31
CA MET A 601 -4.17 -4.17 15.04
C MET A 601 -3.06 -4.81 14.18
N ALA A 602 -2.13 -5.51 14.83
CA ALA A 602 -1.08 -6.29 14.18
C ALA A 602 -1.43 -7.79 14.08
N GLY A 603 -2.64 -8.17 14.49
CA GLY A 603 -3.08 -9.57 14.54
C GLY A 603 -2.47 -10.38 15.69
N VAL A 604 -2.01 -9.70 16.75
CA VAL A 604 -1.46 -10.37 17.95
C VAL A 604 -2.57 -10.52 18.99
N ASP A 605 -2.79 -11.77 19.41
CA ASP A 605 -3.75 -12.12 20.45
C ASP A 605 -3.13 -11.92 21.84
N SER A 606 -3.00 -10.66 22.24
CA SER A 606 -2.51 -10.26 23.55
C SER A 606 -3.15 -8.97 24.02
N ALA A 607 -3.22 -8.79 25.35
CA ALA A 607 -3.62 -7.54 25.98
C ALA A 607 -2.60 -6.41 25.69
N GLY A 608 -3.09 -5.18 25.59
CA GLY A 608 -2.24 -3.98 25.49
C GLY A 608 -1.63 -3.58 26.83
N ILE A 609 -0.64 -2.67 26.80
CA ILE A 609 0.05 -2.17 28.01
C ILE A 609 -0.94 -1.69 29.09
N GLY A 610 -2.01 -0.97 28.71
CA GLY A 610 -2.99 -0.46 29.67
C GLY A 610 -3.67 -1.56 30.49
N GLU A 611 -4.18 -2.58 29.81
CA GLU A 611 -4.84 -3.73 30.44
C GLU A 611 -3.85 -4.56 31.28
N VAL A 612 -2.61 -4.70 30.82
CA VAL A 612 -1.56 -5.42 31.55
C VAL A 612 -1.19 -4.67 32.82
N VAL A 613 -1.01 -3.35 32.76
CA VAL A 613 -0.74 -2.52 33.95
C VAL A 613 -1.92 -2.60 34.92
N GLN A 614 -3.16 -2.50 34.43
CA GLN A 614 -4.35 -2.67 35.28
C GLN A 614 -4.35 -4.03 35.99
N ASN A 615 -4.00 -5.11 35.28
CA ASN A 615 -3.91 -6.44 35.86
C ASN A 615 -2.81 -6.57 36.92
N VAL A 616 -1.65 -5.95 36.70
CA VAL A 616 -0.55 -5.92 37.68
C VAL A 616 -0.97 -5.15 38.92
N LEU A 617 -1.50 -3.92 38.76
CA LEU A 617 -1.90 -3.06 39.87
C LEU A 617 -3.04 -3.66 40.70
N ALA A 618 -3.94 -4.46 40.10
CA ALA A 618 -5.01 -5.15 40.81
C ALA A 618 -4.52 -6.15 41.88
N ARG A 619 -3.22 -6.49 41.90
CA ARG A 619 -2.60 -7.39 42.89
C ARG A 619 -2.11 -6.68 44.15
N PHE A 620 -2.15 -5.35 44.15
CA PHE A 620 -1.63 -4.51 45.23
C PHE A 620 -2.77 -3.79 45.95
N SER A 621 -2.54 -3.43 47.20
CA SER A 621 -3.44 -2.54 47.97
C SER A 621 -3.43 -1.12 47.39
N ASP A 622 -4.44 -0.30 47.72
CA ASP A 622 -4.52 1.06 47.17
C ASP A 622 -3.34 1.95 47.57
N GLY A 623 -2.80 1.77 48.79
CA GLY A 623 -1.59 2.47 49.23
C GLY A 623 -0.33 2.04 48.46
N GLU A 624 -0.21 0.76 48.12
CA GLU A 624 0.89 0.28 47.27
C GLU A 624 0.73 0.73 45.82
N LYS A 625 -0.50 0.72 45.28
CA LYS A 625 -0.79 1.26 43.93
C LYS A 625 -0.36 2.72 43.84
N GLU A 626 -0.70 3.54 44.83
CA GLU A 626 -0.31 4.95 44.87
C GLU A 626 1.22 5.10 44.83
N ARG A 627 1.95 4.32 45.61
CA ARG A 627 3.43 4.29 45.60
C ARG A 627 3.99 3.89 44.24
N LEU A 628 3.43 2.86 43.61
CA LEU A 628 3.86 2.36 42.29
C LEU A 628 3.63 3.38 41.17
N VAL A 629 2.44 4.01 41.11
CA VAL A 629 2.07 4.93 40.01
C VAL A 629 2.65 6.34 40.17
N LYS A 630 3.12 6.68 41.37
CA LYS A 630 3.90 7.90 41.62
C LYS A 630 5.29 7.86 40.96
N ASN A 631 5.72 6.70 40.48
CA ASN A 631 6.95 6.55 39.69
C ASN A 631 6.81 5.44 38.65
N VAL A 632 6.14 5.73 37.55
CA VAL A 632 6.11 4.85 36.38
C VAL A 632 7.37 5.11 35.55
N PHE A 633 8.36 4.22 35.66
CA PHE A 633 9.67 4.37 35.03
C PHE A 633 9.72 3.66 33.68
N LEU A 634 10.12 4.38 32.64
CA LEU A 634 10.18 3.87 31.27
C LEU A 634 11.63 3.64 30.82
N THR A 635 11.93 2.44 30.34
CA THR A 635 13.28 2.09 29.82
C THR A 635 13.19 1.24 28.55
N GLY A 636 14.32 1.09 27.85
CA GLY A 636 14.43 0.43 26.55
C GLY A 636 14.22 1.38 25.36
N GLY A 637 14.66 0.97 24.16
CA GLY A 637 14.75 1.85 22.98
C GLY A 637 13.44 2.56 22.60
N PRO A 638 12.31 1.84 22.45
CA PRO A 638 11.02 2.46 22.13
C PRO A 638 10.48 3.42 23.20
N SER A 639 11.01 3.38 24.43
CA SER A 639 10.55 4.29 25.49
C SER A 639 10.89 5.75 25.19
N GLN A 640 11.84 6.01 24.29
CA GLN A 640 12.27 7.35 23.88
C GLN A 640 11.46 7.93 22.71
N LEU A 641 10.49 7.17 22.17
CA LEU A 641 9.63 7.69 21.11
C LEU A 641 8.72 8.80 21.64
N THR A 642 8.63 9.88 20.87
CA THR A 642 7.82 11.05 21.21
C THR A 642 6.36 10.66 21.46
N GLY A 643 5.71 11.33 22.42
CA GLY A 643 4.29 11.13 22.72
C GLY A 643 3.97 9.91 23.60
N LEU A 644 4.95 9.06 23.95
CA LEU A 644 4.69 7.90 24.80
C LEU A 644 4.17 8.30 26.19
N VAL A 645 4.82 9.27 26.83
CA VAL A 645 4.43 9.75 28.17
C VAL A 645 2.97 10.23 28.21
N PRO A 646 2.52 11.18 27.37
CA PRO A 646 1.12 11.60 27.39
C PRO A 646 0.14 10.50 26.97
N ARG A 647 0.50 9.59 26.05
CA ARG A 647 -0.31 8.43 25.69
C ARG A 647 -0.48 7.46 26.86
N LEU A 648 0.60 7.16 27.57
CA LEU A 648 0.56 6.30 28.74
C LEU A 648 -0.24 6.95 29.87
N HIS A 649 -0.06 8.25 30.13
CA HIS A 649 -0.87 8.98 31.09
C HIS A 649 -2.37 8.90 30.76
N ALA A 650 -2.75 9.15 29.50
CA ALA A 650 -4.14 9.03 29.04
C ALA A 650 -4.70 7.60 29.17
N THR A 651 -3.83 6.59 29.14
CA THR A 651 -4.18 5.17 29.31
C THR A 651 -4.34 4.80 30.80
N LEU A 652 -3.47 5.32 31.67
CA LEU A 652 -3.47 4.98 33.11
C LEU A 652 -4.49 5.79 33.91
N ARG A 653 -4.75 7.05 33.54
CA ARG A 653 -5.65 7.94 34.29
C ARG A 653 -7.06 7.36 34.49
N PRO A 654 -7.73 6.75 33.50
CA PRO A 654 -9.07 6.21 33.66
C PRO A 654 -9.17 4.97 34.56
N ILE A 655 -8.06 4.24 34.77
CA ILE A 655 -8.04 3.01 35.58
C ILE A 655 -7.64 3.26 37.05
N LEU A 656 -7.40 4.51 37.44
CA LEU A 656 -6.92 4.90 38.77
C LEU A 656 -7.86 5.93 39.43
N PRO A 657 -8.02 5.93 40.77
CA PRO A 657 -8.75 6.95 41.51
C PRO A 657 -8.20 8.37 41.30
N PRO A 658 -9.04 9.42 41.10
CA PRO A 658 -8.60 10.76 40.71
C PRO A 658 -7.51 11.38 41.60
N GLU A 659 -7.52 11.07 42.88
CA GLU A 659 -6.59 11.53 43.92
C GLU A 659 -5.19 10.91 43.81
N MET A 660 -5.05 9.73 43.18
CA MET A 660 -3.74 9.11 42.98
C MET A 660 -2.97 9.88 41.91
N GLY A 661 -1.87 10.53 42.31
CA GLY A 661 -0.97 11.22 41.41
C GLY A 661 -0.19 10.24 40.53
N ILE A 662 -0.16 10.49 39.22
CA ILE A 662 0.61 9.70 38.25
C ILE A 662 1.83 10.52 37.86
N ASN A 663 3.02 9.95 38.02
CA ASN A 663 4.25 10.56 37.52
C ASN A 663 5.03 9.52 36.71
N ILE A 664 5.36 9.90 35.48
CA ILE A 664 5.98 9.03 34.48
C ILE A 664 7.35 9.61 34.16
N SER A 665 8.41 8.83 34.40
CA SER A 665 9.80 9.22 34.16
C SER A 665 10.40 8.32 33.08
N GLN A 666 11.32 8.86 32.29
CA GLN A 666 12.08 8.10 31.30
C GLN A 666 13.52 7.95 31.79
N ALA A 667 14.14 6.82 31.48
CA ALA A 667 15.57 6.60 31.76
C ALA A 667 16.42 7.67 31.07
N ALA A 668 17.48 8.13 31.76
CA ALA A 668 18.38 9.16 31.27
C ALA A 668 19.21 8.67 30.06
N ASP A 669 19.66 7.42 30.10
CA ASP A 669 20.42 6.78 29.02
C ASP A 669 19.95 5.34 28.86
N VAL A 670 18.91 5.14 28.04
CA VAL A 670 18.33 3.81 27.76
C VAL A 670 19.32 2.80 27.17
N SER A 671 20.48 3.26 26.66
CA SER A 671 21.50 2.36 26.17
C SER A 671 22.39 1.87 27.31
N ALA A 672 22.89 2.75 28.17
CA ALA A 672 23.90 2.39 29.16
C ALA A 672 23.36 2.20 30.59
N ASP A 673 22.15 2.63 30.93
CA ASP A 673 21.69 2.69 32.32
C ASP A 673 21.59 1.32 33.01
N ALA A 674 21.20 0.26 32.29
CA ALA A 674 21.19 -1.09 32.85
C ALA A 674 22.62 -1.52 33.23
N TRP A 675 23.60 -1.26 32.36
CA TRP A 675 25.00 -1.54 32.62
C TRP A 675 25.55 -0.70 33.78
N ARG A 676 25.25 0.61 33.81
CA ARG A 676 25.66 1.50 34.90
C ARG A 676 25.05 1.09 36.24
N GLY A 677 23.78 0.66 36.24
CA GLY A 677 23.12 0.15 37.43
C GLY A 677 23.79 -1.10 37.99
N MET A 678 24.14 -2.05 37.11
CA MET A 678 24.94 -3.22 37.50
C MET A 678 26.33 -2.84 37.98
N ALA A 679 27.03 -1.93 37.30
CA ALA A 679 28.37 -1.47 37.66
C ALA A 679 28.38 -0.78 39.04
N ARG A 680 27.36 0.02 39.33
CA ARG A 680 27.15 0.64 40.63
C ARG A 680 26.85 -0.40 41.71
N PHE A 681 25.97 -1.36 41.43
CA PHE A 681 25.62 -2.41 42.38
C PHE A 681 26.80 -3.35 42.67
N ALA A 682 27.59 -3.70 41.66
CA ALA A 682 28.75 -4.57 41.79
C ALA A 682 29.86 -4.02 42.69
N GLN A 683 29.84 -2.71 42.99
CA GLN A 683 30.75 -2.05 43.92
C GLN A 683 30.23 -1.97 45.36
N THR A 684 29.07 -2.59 45.64
CA THR A 684 28.49 -2.64 46.99
C THR A 684 28.88 -3.93 47.71
N GLU A 685 28.88 -3.91 49.05
CA GLU A 685 29.10 -5.11 49.87
C GLU A 685 27.99 -6.17 49.66
N GLU A 686 26.81 -5.77 49.20
CA GLU A 686 25.72 -6.71 48.90
C GLU A 686 26.07 -7.64 47.73
N PHE A 687 26.89 -7.18 46.78
CA PHE A 687 27.25 -7.96 45.59
C PHE A 687 27.96 -9.28 45.92
N GLU A 688 28.80 -9.29 46.96
CA GLU A 688 29.50 -10.49 47.43
C GLU A 688 28.53 -11.63 47.84
N ASN A 689 27.29 -11.28 48.16
CA ASN A 689 26.29 -12.19 48.69
C ASN A 689 25.27 -12.66 47.64
N VAL A 690 25.28 -12.14 46.41
CA VAL A 690 24.28 -12.50 45.38
C VAL A 690 24.81 -13.42 44.28
N GLY A 691 26.13 -13.52 44.11
CA GLY A 691 26.74 -14.42 43.14
C GLY A 691 26.74 -15.87 43.60
N VAL A 692 26.54 -16.81 42.66
CA VAL A 692 26.87 -18.22 42.86
C VAL A 692 28.37 -18.38 42.66
N THR A 693 29.05 -19.01 43.61
CA THR A 693 30.49 -19.29 43.51
C THR A 693 30.76 -20.57 42.73
N ARG A 694 31.99 -20.74 42.22
CA ARG A 694 32.39 -21.98 41.55
C ARG A 694 32.17 -23.23 42.41
N ALA A 695 32.51 -23.17 43.71
CA ALA A 695 32.28 -24.30 44.61
C ALA A 695 30.79 -24.66 44.76
N GLU A 696 29.91 -23.66 44.82
CA GLU A 696 28.46 -23.91 44.85
C GLU A 696 27.92 -24.45 43.53
N TYR A 697 28.50 -24.02 42.39
CA TYR A 697 28.18 -24.57 41.07
C TYR A 697 28.62 -26.03 40.98
N ASP A 698 29.84 -26.37 41.42
CA ASP A 698 30.35 -27.75 41.41
C ASP A 698 29.50 -28.68 42.30
N GLU A 699 28.93 -28.17 43.39
CA GLU A 699 28.06 -28.93 44.30
C GLU A 699 26.61 -29.06 43.79
N HIS A 700 26.05 -28.02 43.19
CA HIS A 700 24.61 -27.93 42.89
C HIS A 700 24.24 -27.91 41.41
N GLY A 701 25.22 -27.78 40.50
CA GLY A 701 25.03 -27.73 39.05
C GLY A 701 24.62 -26.35 38.50
N GLY A 702 24.48 -26.28 37.17
CA GLY A 702 24.29 -25.02 36.43
C GLY A 702 22.96 -24.31 36.59
N GLU A 703 21.93 -24.98 37.10
CA GLU A 703 20.64 -24.36 37.41
C GLU A 703 20.66 -23.56 38.72
N ARG A 704 21.73 -23.68 39.53
CA ARG A 704 21.86 -22.99 40.80
C ARG A 704 21.82 -21.48 40.60
N VAL A 705 20.93 -20.84 41.35
CA VAL A 705 20.82 -19.38 41.45
C VAL A 705 20.63 -18.95 42.89
N ARG A 706 21.14 -17.76 43.24
CA ARG A 706 20.77 -17.10 44.50
C ARG A 706 19.55 -16.22 44.27
N ARG A 707 18.65 -16.22 45.25
CA ARG A 707 17.50 -15.32 45.25
C ARG A 707 17.92 -13.96 45.77
N TRP A 708 17.71 -12.92 44.96
CA TRP A 708 17.97 -11.53 45.35
C TRP A 708 17.05 -10.58 44.59
N TRP A 709 17.04 -9.30 44.97
CA TRP A 709 16.06 -8.33 44.47
C TRP A 709 16.21 -7.96 43.00
N GLY A 710 17.39 -8.17 42.42
CA GLY A 710 17.72 -7.83 41.03
C GLY A 710 17.59 -8.99 40.04
N GLY A 711 17.46 -10.24 40.50
CA GLY A 711 17.43 -11.45 39.68
C GLY A 711 16.05 -12.12 39.60
N ASN A 712 15.88 -13.04 38.64
CA ASN A 712 14.64 -13.82 38.48
C ASN A 712 14.32 -14.70 39.71
N TRP A 713 13.03 -15.02 39.90
CA TRP A 713 12.53 -15.85 41.02
C TRP A 713 12.37 -17.34 40.69
N ASN A 714 13.03 -17.82 39.64
CA ASN A 714 12.84 -19.19 39.15
C ASN A 714 13.30 -20.26 40.14
#